data_AF-A0A2V8QWC6-F1
#
_entry.id   AF-A0A2V8QWC6-F1
#
_cell.length_a   1.000
_cell.length_b   1.000
_cell.length_c   1.000
_cell.angle_alpha   90.00
_cell.angle_beta   90.00
_cell.angle_gamma   90.00
#
_symmetry.space_group_name_H-M   'P 1'
#
loop_
_entity.id
_entity.type
_entity.pdbx_description
1 polymer ?
#
loop_
_entity_poly.entity_id
_entity_poly.type
_entity_poly.pdbx_seq_one_letter_code
_entity_poly.pdbx_strand_id
1 'polypeptide(L)'
;MLKIAGKFVYSLAALLAIASATVALGQNAPRDVRAKLSLADAKTTFRIGEPIVVILEFTADRDGYVADVTPDQSETRIDNVSVSPDSGVYHWRKECFGGGYRDYFSTATLSASPARIQFELNDSIRFDKPGRYSVRFTTGRVRPTSPVDYQRAIPLTTNEVSFDVEPMSAADEQKEVKRLSDSIDSAHDWQTQVKSARELSFLTGDTSAREKVRRFFSAEGVIPGNYFGEIYSGLFIARNRALVLQLLEAALRDPNTAATSGLLRVLTHLRFLQQSDGLVKQPVVSGSLDPNGDPRSREIQDTYVGELAAGLAKRTGKSQTTTAMTILTHLPKDPQAAGASLSEARRIVLQQFDNLTPFDHEYLLEQYWDTLRDPSLVPSLKKLLTGTDRWAKAIHKSVLKRLIELAPDEARPYVITEISDPQSFVDPVILGSLADQTIPEVDSILLNQLSALARVGGVRNDMFIKQKAALAVRYATNSIYPDLMQVYKDNVARLTISSRADLLACLAKQNEREVLPLIEEALDGVPPEQEFNFLPELTHLYFSDAIDAVLKKRLESDDPRVVSTAAYLISLHGPANDEKVIEARLERWLEEWRNRSAEADGNLQGTAERELVQALIRAKSWKASPERLRQLKLGCITQLCREYFPAQ
;
A
#
# COMPACT_ATOMS: atom_id res chain seq x y z
N MET A 1 -64.43 16.82 61.17
CA MET A 1 -64.33 17.21 59.75
C MET A 1 -62.87 17.55 59.47
N LEU A 2 -62.15 16.61 58.86
CA LEU A 2 -61.50 16.73 57.54
C LEU A 2 -60.39 17.80 57.52
N LYS A 3 -59.08 17.49 57.63
CA LYS A 3 -58.24 16.52 56.88
C LYS A 3 -58.31 16.70 55.36
N ILE A 4 -57.89 17.85 54.81
CA ILE A 4 -57.36 17.97 53.44
C ILE A 4 -56.27 19.06 53.40
N ALA A 5 -55.10 18.79 53.97
CA ALA A 5 -53.89 19.57 53.75
C ALA A 5 -52.73 18.55 53.76
N GLY A 6 -52.26 18.14 52.58
CA GLY A 6 -51.20 17.15 52.48
C GLY A 6 -51.15 16.30 51.21
N LYS A 7 -51.93 16.60 50.16
CA LYS A 7 -51.87 15.86 48.88
C LYS A 7 -51.49 16.66 47.63
N PHE A 8 -51.28 17.97 47.72
CA PHE A 8 -50.91 18.78 46.53
C PHE A 8 -49.41 19.06 46.37
N VAL A 9 -48.58 18.80 47.39
CA VAL A 9 -47.12 19.05 47.31
C VAL A 9 -46.35 17.84 46.77
N TYR A 10 -46.89 16.62 46.91
CA TYR A 10 -46.23 15.40 46.42
C TYR A 10 -46.48 15.09 44.94
N SER A 11 -47.50 15.69 44.32
CA SER A 11 -47.79 15.47 42.89
C SER A 11 -46.93 16.32 41.96
N LEU A 12 -46.38 17.46 42.42
CA LEU A 12 -45.50 18.30 41.59
C LEU A 12 -44.03 17.86 41.65
N ALA A 13 -43.61 17.24 42.76
CA ALA A 13 -42.27 16.64 42.86
C ALA A 13 -42.14 15.31 42.09
N ALA A 14 -43.25 14.56 41.93
CA ALA A 14 -43.26 13.33 41.14
C ALA A 14 -43.30 13.60 39.61
N LEU A 15 -43.75 14.79 39.17
CA LEU A 15 -43.78 15.18 37.75
C LEU A 15 -42.50 15.90 37.28
N LEU A 16 -41.70 16.50 38.18
CA LEU A 16 -40.38 17.04 37.84
C LEU A 16 -39.23 16.02 37.91
N ALA A 17 -39.42 14.86 38.54
CA ALA A 17 -38.41 13.80 38.58
C ALA A 17 -38.43 12.85 37.36
N ILE A 18 -39.38 13.04 36.42
CA ILE A 18 -39.51 12.20 35.21
C ILE A 18 -38.96 12.91 33.95
N ALA A 19 -38.54 14.18 34.06
CA ALA A 19 -37.98 14.96 32.93
C ALA A 19 -36.43 14.94 32.85
N SER A 20 -35.76 14.03 33.57
CA SER A 20 -34.31 13.80 33.44
C SER A 20 -33.97 12.30 33.46
N ALA A 21 -34.87 11.47 32.93
CA ALA A 21 -34.45 10.18 32.43
C ALA A 21 -33.76 10.43 31.09
N THR A 22 -32.45 10.60 31.10
CA THR A 22 -31.64 10.24 29.94
C THR A 22 -32.07 8.84 29.56
N VAL A 23 -32.77 8.71 28.43
CA VAL A 23 -33.05 7.41 27.85
C VAL A 23 -31.70 6.85 27.44
N ALA A 24 -31.05 6.15 28.37
CA ALA A 24 -29.94 5.27 28.06
C ALA A 24 -30.52 4.15 27.21
N LEU A 25 -30.59 4.38 25.89
CA LEU A 25 -30.79 3.32 24.92
C LEU A 25 -29.71 2.27 25.21
N GLY A 26 -30.15 1.09 25.66
CA GLY A 26 -29.26 0.01 26.03
C GLY A 26 -28.31 -0.32 24.89
N GLN A 27 -27.01 -0.37 25.19
CA GLN A 27 -26.02 -0.86 24.25
C GLN A 27 -26.34 -2.34 23.93
N ASN A 28 -26.42 -2.70 22.64
CA ASN A 28 -26.42 -4.09 22.19
C ASN A 28 -24.98 -4.65 22.26
N ALA A 29 -24.42 -4.66 23.46
CA ALA A 29 -23.04 -5.07 23.71
C ALA A 29 -22.94 -5.87 25.03
N PRO A 30 -21.87 -6.67 25.21
CA PRO A 30 -21.54 -7.26 26.50
C PRO A 30 -21.50 -6.17 27.59
N ARG A 31 -22.15 -6.42 28.73
CA ARG A 31 -22.33 -5.42 29.80
C ARG A 31 -21.02 -4.94 30.44
N ASP A 32 -19.98 -5.73 30.25
CA ASP A 32 -18.63 -5.56 30.79
C ASP A 32 -17.71 -4.72 29.92
N VAL A 33 -18.16 -4.19 28.78
CA VAL A 33 -17.41 -3.23 27.94
C VAL A 33 -18.26 -2.00 27.68
N ARG A 34 -17.66 -0.80 27.78
CA ARG A 34 -18.38 0.46 27.62
C ARG A 34 -17.60 1.45 26.76
N ALA A 35 -18.33 2.15 25.89
CA ALA A 35 -17.86 3.33 25.18
C ALA A 35 -18.57 4.59 25.70
N LYS A 36 -17.80 5.65 25.95
CA LYS A 36 -18.30 6.96 26.40
C LYS A 36 -17.74 8.07 25.52
N LEU A 37 -18.55 9.09 25.25
CA LEU A 37 -18.15 10.28 24.52
C LEU A 37 -18.23 11.51 25.43
N SER A 38 -17.26 12.41 25.33
CA SER A 38 -17.28 13.73 25.99
C SER A 38 -16.66 14.79 25.09
N LEU A 39 -16.94 16.07 25.37
CA LEU A 39 -16.10 17.15 24.84
C LEU A 39 -14.72 17.08 25.49
N ALA A 40 -13.67 17.45 24.77
CA ALA A 40 -12.31 17.49 25.34
C ALA A 40 -12.20 18.55 26.45
N ASP A 41 -12.93 19.65 26.28
CA ASP A 41 -12.85 20.83 27.14
C ASP A 41 -14.23 21.15 27.74
N ALA A 42 -14.28 22.04 28.73
CA ALA A 42 -15.53 22.57 29.27
C ALA A 42 -16.29 23.51 28.31
N LYS A 43 -15.72 23.79 27.13
CA LYS A 43 -16.30 24.66 26.11
C LYS A 43 -17.47 23.95 25.43
N THR A 44 -18.66 24.54 25.51
CA THR A 44 -19.89 23.99 24.90
C THR A 44 -20.43 24.83 23.76
N THR A 45 -19.79 25.94 23.40
CA THR A 45 -20.25 26.86 22.36
C THR A 45 -19.10 27.14 21.40
N PHE A 46 -19.30 26.89 20.11
CA PHE A 46 -18.28 26.98 19.06
C PHE A 46 -18.77 27.86 17.93
N ARG A 47 -17.89 28.61 17.26
CA ARG A 47 -18.27 29.32 16.02
C ARG A 47 -18.18 28.38 14.82
N ILE A 48 -18.96 28.62 13.77
CA ILE A 48 -18.82 27.87 12.50
C ILE A 48 -17.36 27.91 12.02
N GLY A 49 -16.79 26.73 11.75
CA GLY A 49 -15.40 26.56 11.31
C GLY A 49 -14.39 26.50 12.45
N GLU A 50 -14.82 26.68 13.70
CA GLU A 50 -13.98 26.39 14.87
C GLU A 50 -13.88 24.87 15.10
N PRO A 51 -12.70 24.32 15.47
CA PRO A 51 -12.54 22.91 15.78
C PRO A 51 -13.40 22.49 16.99
N ILE A 52 -14.14 21.40 16.83
CA ILE A 52 -14.93 20.77 17.91
C ILE A 52 -14.29 19.42 18.25
N VAL A 53 -13.64 19.37 19.41
CA VAL A 53 -12.87 18.20 19.86
C VAL A 53 -13.69 17.35 20.82
N VAL A 54 -13.84 16.07 20.50
CA VAL A 54 -14.49 15.06 21.34
C VAL A 54 -13.50 13.96 21.73
N ILE A 55 -13.71 13.35 22.90
CA ILE A 55 -12.93 12.24 23.41
C ILE A 55 -13.82 11.01 23.48
N LEU A 56 -13.39 9.95 22.79
CA LEU A 56 -13.98 8.62 22.85
C LEU A 56 -13.19 7.79 23.87
N GLU A 57 -13.86 7.31 24.90
CA GLU A 57 -13.28 6.50 25.98
C GLU A 57 -13.82 5.07 25.95
N PHE A 58 -12.93 4.08 26.08
CA PHE A 58 -13.27 2.67 26.21
C PHE A 58 -12.82 2.12 27.56
N THR A 59 -13.70 1.36 28.21
CA THR A 59 -13.42 0.68 29.49
C THR A 59 -13.95 -0.76 29.44
N ALA A 60 -13.35 -1.63 30.25
CA ALA A 60 -13.86 -2.97 30.50
C ALA A 60 -13.84 -3.31 32.00
N ASP A 61 -14.91 -3.95 32.47
CA ASP A 61 -15.07 -4.37 33.87
C ASP A 61 -14.25 -5.64 34.19
N ARG A 62 -13.69 -6.30 33.17
CA ARG A 62 -12.78 -7.46 33.28
C ARG A 62 -11.78 -7.51 32.14
N ASP A 63 -10.72 -8.28 32.34
CA ASP A 63 -9.70 -8.56 31.31
C ASP A 63 -10.26 -9.38 30.14
N GLY A 64 -9.54 -9.37 29.03
CA GLY A 64 -9.87 -10.15 27.83
C GLY A 64 -10.44 -9.32 26.67
N TYR A 65 -10.28 -8.01 26.71
CA TYR A 65 -10.64 -7.10 25.62
C TYR A 65 -9.48 -6.20 25.22
N VAL A 66 -9.39 -5.90 23.93
CA VAL A 66 -8.50 -4.87 23.39
C VAL A 66 -9.31 -3.89 22.55
N ALA A 67 -8.94 -2.60 22.61
CA ALA A 67 -9.49 -1.56 21.76
C ALA A 67 -8.44 -1.06 20.79
N ASP A 68 -8.86 -0.79 19.56
CA ASP A 68 -8.10 0.04 18.63
C ASP A 68 -8.10 1.49 19.10
N VAL A 69 -6.93 1.97 19.53
CA VAL A 69 -6.68 3.31 20.07
C VAL A 69 -5.92 4.21 19.09
N THR A 70 -5.89 3.85 17.81
CA THR A 70 -5.32 4.74 16.79
C THR A 70 -6.11 6.05 16.76
N PRO A 71 -5.44 7.21 16.93
CA PRO A 71 -6.05 8.52 16.71
C PRO A 71 -6.46 8.62 15.25
N ASP A 72 -7.76 8.59 14.99
CA ASP A 72 -8.25 8.81 13.64
C ASP A 72 -8.41 10.32 13.41
N GLN A 73 -7.83 10.80 12.32
CA GLN A 73 -8.09 12.16 11.82
C GLN A 73 -9.41 12.21 11.02
N SER A 74 -10.36 11.28 11.23
CA SER A 74 -11.65 11.22 10.51
C SER A 74 -12.54 10.00 10.83
N GLU A 75 -13.81 10.05 10.43
CA GLU A 75 -14.69 8.89 10.26
C GLU A 75 -14.01 7.82 9.37
N THR A 76 -13.61 6.72 9.98
CA THR A 76 -13.18 5.49 9.29
C THR A 76 -14.36 4.55 9.12
N ARG A 77 -14.20 3.45 8.38
CA ARG A 77 -15.21 2.38 8.32
C ARG A 77 -15.56 1.77 9.70
N ILE A 78 -14.81 2.15 10.74
CA ILE A 78 -14.90 1.60 12.08
C ILE A 78 -15.72 2.49 13.01
N ASP A 79 -15.75 3.81 12.79
CA ASP A 79 -16.56 4.77 13.55
C ASP A 79 -17.56 5.50 12.65
N ASN A 80 -18.83 5.47 13.02
CA ASN A 80 -19.89 6.22 12.36
C ASN A 80 -20.41 7.30 13.31
N VAL A 81 -20.33 8.57 12.89
CA VAL A 81 -20.81 9.71 13.66
C VAL A 81 -22.26 10.01 13.26
N SER A 82 -23.12 10.18 14.25
CA SER A 82 -24.51 10.61 14.05
C SER A 82 -24.70 11.97 14.72
N VAL A 83 -25.27 12.91 13.98
CA VAL A 83 -25.51 14.29 14.43
C VAL A 83 -27.01 14.59 14.43
N SER A 84 -27.48 15.30 15.45
CA SER A 84 -28.88 15.73 15.58
C SER A 84 -28.97 17.20 16.02
N PRO A 85 -29.70 18.07 15.32
CA PRO A 85 -30.31 17.81 14.02
C PRO A 85 -29.24 17.68 12.92
N ASP A 86 -29.48 16.83 11.93
CA ASP A 86 -28.60 16.70 10.76
C ASP A 86 -28.80 17.86 9.76
N SER A 87 -29.92 18.59 9.88
CA SER A 87 -30.20 19.75 9.05
C SER A 87 -29.19 20.87 9.28
N GLY A 88 -28.44 21.24 8.24
CA GLY A 88 -27.37 22.24 8.37
C GLY A 88 -26.01 21.64 8.71
N VAL A 89 -25.89 20.31 8.73
CA VAL A 89 -24.63 19.58 8.77
C VAL A 89 -24.31 19.05 7.38
N TYR A 90 -23.05 19.14 7.01
CA TYR A 90 -22.55 18.71 5.72
C TYR A 90 -21.43 17.69 5.92
N HIS A 91 -21.69 16.43 5.58
CA HIS A 91 -20.79 15.27 5.77
C HIS A 91 -19.70 15.20 4.69
N TRP A 92 -18.88 16.25 4.64
CA TRP A 92 -17.97 16.52 3.53
C TRP A 92 -17.05 15.36 3.21
N ARG A 93 -16.54 14.66 4.23
CA ARG A 93 -15.54 13.62 4.00
C ARG A 93 -16.15 12.35 3.43
N LYS A 94 -17.36 12.01 3.88
CA LYS A 94 -18.11 10.89 3.33
C LYS A 94 -18.56 11.17 1.90
N GLU A 95 -19.01 12.38 1.61
CA GLU A 95 -19.44 12.76 0.27
C GLU A 95 -18.27 12.84 -0.73
N CYS A 96 -17.18 13.50 -0.34
CA CYS A 96 -16.03 13.69 -1.23
C CYS A 96 -15.15 12.43 -1.33
N PHE A 97 -14.91 11.72 -0.23
CA PHE A 97 -13.90 10.65 -0.19
C PHE A 97 -14.46 9.26 0.13
N GLY A 98 -15.77 9.13 0.34
CA GLY A 98 -16.40 7.86 0.72
C GLY A 98 -16.07 7.40 2.15
N GLY A 99 -15.46 8.29 2.96
CA GLY A 99 -15.01 8.01 4.32
C GLY A 99 -13.49 7.85 4.43
N GLY A 100 -13.03 7.31 5.57
CA GLY A 100 -11.61 7.16 5.89
C GLY A 100 -11.08 5.74 5.70
N TYR A 101 -9.82 5.67 5.29
CA TYR A 101 -9.03 4.44 5.22
C TYR A 101 -7.78 4.57 6.10
N ARG A 102 -7.43 3.49 6.80
CA ARG A 102 -6.16 3.35 7.53
C ARG A 102 -5.55 1.98 7.23
N ASP A 103 -4.23 1.95 7.09
CA ASP A 103 -3.41 0.75 6.85
C ASP A 103 -2.60 0.33 8.09
N TYR A 104 -2.76 1.04 9.21
CA TYR A 104 -2.16 0.70 10.49
C TYR A 104 -3.19 0.76 11.62
N PHE A 105 -2.92 0.05 12.71
CA PHE A 105 -3.69 0.16 13.94
C PHE A 105 -2.81 -0.07 15.17
N SER A 106 -3.18 0.57 16.28
CA SER A 106 -2.54 0.41 17.58
C SER A 106 -3.60 -0.09 18.56
N THR A 107 -3.27 -1.08 19.37
CA THR A 107 -4.23 -1.62 20.35
C THR A 107 -3.83 -1.35 21.78
N ALA A 108 -4.81 -1.05 22.63
CA ALA A 108 -4.67 -1.03 24.08
C ALA A 108 -5.51 -2.14 24.70
N THR A 109 -4.96 -2.83 25.70
CA THR A 109 -5.76 -3.73 26.55
C THR A 109 -6.71 -2.91 27.40
N LEU A 110 -7.98 -3.30 27.41
CA LEU A 110 -8.99 -2.61 28.19
C LEU A 110 -9.01 -3.08 29.63
N SER A 111 -9.29 -2.14 30.52
CA SER A 111 -9.49 -2.36 31.96
C SER A 111 -10.48 -1.31 32.48
N ALA A 112 -10.63 -1.20 33.80
CA ALA A 112 -11.37 -0.12 34.42
C ALA A 112 -10.75 1.27 34.12
N SER A 113 -9.45 1.32 33.80
CA SER A 113 -8.79 2.55 33.35
C SER A 113 -9.14 2.84 31.88
N PRO A 114 -9.62 4.06 31.55
CA PRO A 114 -10.11 4.37 30.22
C PRO A 114 -8.98 4.46 29.20
N ALA A 115 -9.13 3.74 28.09
CA ALA A 115 -8.38 3.98 26.87
C ALA A 115 -9.05 5.10 26.06
N ARG A 116 -8.29 6.12 25.65
CA ARG A 116 -8.82 7.37 25.10
C ARG A 116 -8.38 7.63 23.67
N ILE A 117 -9.26 8.20 22.87
CA ILE A 117 -9.01 8.65 21.51
C ILE A 117 -9.62 10.05 21.34
N GLN A 118 -8.86 10.97 20.76
CA GLN A 118 -9.33 12.31 20.44
C GLN A 118 -9.80 12.36 18.98
N PHE A 119 -10.97 12.96 18.75
CA PHE A 119 -11.53 13.20 17.42
C PHE A 119 -11.86 14.68 17.28
N GLU A 120 -11.53 15.25 16.12
CA GLU A 120 -12.03 16.56 15.72
C GLU A 120 -13.20 16.35 14.76
N LEU A 121 -14.41 16.75 15.15
CA LEU A 121 -15.59 16.51 14.32
C LEU A 121 -15.45 17.14 12.91
N ASN A 122 -14.77 18.29 12.84
CA ASN A 122 -14.53 19.04 11.62
C ASN A 122 -13.77 18.24 10.54
N ASP A 123 -13.06 17.18 10.92
CA ASP A 123 -12.41 16.24 10.00
C ASP A 123 -13.38 15.46 9.12
N SER A 124 -14.65 15.39 9.49
CA SER A 124 -15.65 14.57 8.77
C SER A 124 -16.92 15.34 8.43
N ILE A 125 -17.27 16.32 9.27
CA ILE A 125 -18.49 17.10 9.14
C ILE A 125 -18.21 18.60 9.17
N ARG A 126 -19.03 19.37 8.47
CA ARG A 126 -19.03 20.84 8.47
C ARG A 126 -20.40 21.35 8.90
N PHE A 127 -20.43 22.31 9.82
CA PHE A 127 -21.67 22.96 10.25
C PHE A 127 -21.92 24.22 9.41
N ASP A 128 -23.04 24.27 8.70
CA ASP A 128 -23.45 25.39 7.86
C ASP A 128 -24.51 26.29 8.50
N LYS A 129 -25.22 25.79 9.52
CA LYS A 129 -26.24 26.56 10.26
C LYS A 129 -25.89 26.67 11.73
N PRO A 130 -26.12 27.84 12.36
CA PRO A 130 -26.04 27.93 13.81
C PRO A 130 -27.19 27.18 14.47
N GLY A 131 -26.98 26.73 15.70
CA GLY A 131 -27.97 25.99 16.48
C GLY A 131 -27.35 25.04 17.50
N ARG A 132 -28.21 24.37 18.25
CA ARG A 132 -27.81 23.34 19.21
C ARG A 132 -27.72 21.99 18.50
N TYR A 133 -26.57 21.35 18.59
CA TYR A 133 -26.31 20.03 18.02
C TYR A 133 -25.99 19.01 19.11
N SER A 134 -26.26 17.74 18.82
CA SER A 134 -25.85 16.60 19.64
C SER A 134 -25.19 15.56 18.75
N VAL A 135 -24.12 14.95 19.25
CA VAL A 135 -23.36 13.92 18.53
C VAL A 135 -23.28 12.62 19.32
N ARG A 136 -23.27 11.50 18.60
CA ARG A 136 -23.00 10.17 19.13
C ARG A 136 -22.23 9.33 18.14
N PHE A 137 -21.46 8.37 18.64
CA PHE A 137 -20.64 7.48 17.83
C PHE A 137 -21.17 6.06 17.90
N THR A 138 -21.19 5.36 16.76
CA THR A 138 -21.28 3.90 16.70
C THR A 138 -19.92 3.37 16.23
N THR A 139 -19.28 2.51 17.02
CA THR A 139 -17.88 2.13 16.84
C THR A 139 -17.67 0.62 16.89
N GLY A 140 -16.80 0.11 16.01
CA GLY A 140 -16.33 -1.28 15.96
C GLY A 140 -14.90 -1.47 16.48
N ARG A 141 -14.41 -0.59 17.36
CA ARG A 141 -13.00 -0.61 17.80
C ARG A 141 -12.64 -1.70 18.80
N VAL A 142 -13.60 -2.29 19.51
CA VAL A 142 -13.32 -3.24 20.58
C VAL A 142 -13.45 -4.67 20.09
N ARG A 143 -12.50 -5.53 20.47
CA ARG A 143 -12.52 -6.97 20.18
C ARG A 143 -12.05 -7.78 21.40
N PRO A 144 -12.45 -9.05 21.54
CA PRO A 144 -11.89 -9.93 22.56
C PRO A 144 -10.40 -10.24 22.28
N THR A 145 -9.62 -10.46 23.33
CA THR A 145 -8.22 -10.90 23.26
C THR A 145 -8.17 -12.40 22.91
N SER A 146 -7.63 -12.76 21.74
CA SER A 146 -7.55 -14.16 21.28
C SER A 146 -6.29 -14.39 20.43
N PRO A 147 -5.66 -15.59 20.47
CA PRO A 147 -4.54 -15.95 19.61
C PRO A 147 -4.91 -16.17 18.14
N VAL A 148 -6.21 -16.11 17.79
CA VAL A 148 -6.69 -16.21 16.40
C VAL A 148 -6.97 -14.80 15.88
N ASP A 149 -6.22 -14.37 14.85
CA ASP A 149 -6.10 -12.97 14.41
C ASP A 149 -7.37 -12.30 13.84
N TYR A 150 -8.50 -13.02 13.76
CA TYR A 150 -9.72 -12.53 13.08
C TYR A 150 -11.01 -12.78 13.88
N GLN A 151 -11.12 -12.23 15.09
CA GLN A 151 -12.43 -12.14 15.77
C GLN A 151 -13.20 -10.88 15.35
N ARG A 152 -14.53 -11.01 15.29
CA ARG A 152 -15.44 -9.91 14.95
C ARG A 152 -15.39 -8.83 16.04
N ALA A 153 -15.38 -7.57 15.59
CA ALA A 153 -15.55 -6.41 16.44
C ALA A 153 -16.87 -6.44 17.21
N ILE A 154 -16.84 -5.94 18.44
CA ILE A 154 -17.99 -5.68 19.29
C ILE A 154 -18.51 -4.28 18.96
N PRO A 155 -19.71 -4.14 18.37
CA PRO A 155 -20.28 -2.83 18.09
C PRO A 155 -20.69 -2.15 19.40
N LEU A 156 -20.21 -0.93 19.62
CA LEU A 156 -20.56 -0.09 20.77
C LEU A 156 -21.19 1.21 20.28
N THR A 157 -22.12 1.75 21.06
CA THR A 157 -22.71 3.07 20.81
C THR A 157 -22.55 3.94 22.03
N THR A 158 -22.03 5.15 21.86
CA THR A 158 -21.75 6.08 22.96
C THR A 158 -23.03 6.74 23.48
N ASN A 159 -22.91 7.42 24.63
CA ASN A 159 -23.82 8.50 25.02
C ASN A 159 -23.80 9.65 24.00
N GLU A 160 -24.79 10.53 24.11
CA GLU A 160 -24.85 11.79 23.36
C GLU A 160 -24.09 12.89 24.08
N VAL A 161 -23.51 13.80 23.30
CA VAL A 161 -22.84 15.02 23.75
C VAL A 161 -23.42 16.20 22.98
N SER A 162 -23.91 17.22 23.68
CA SER A 162 -24.51 18.41 23.05
C SER A 162 -23.62 19.65 23.18
N PHE A 163 -23.66 20.50 22.16
CA PHE A 163 -22.99 21.80 22.10
C PHE A 163 -23.75 22.76 21.19
N ASP A 164 -23.47 24.05 21.33
CA ASP A 164 -24.07 25.12 20.52
C ASP A 164 -23.07 25.59 19.46
N VAL A 165 -23.55 25.79 18.24
CA VAL A 165 -22.78 26.36 17.13
C VAL A 165 -23.33 27.74 16.78
N GLU A 166 -22.46 28.75 16.80
CA GLU A 166 -22.76 30.15 16.55
C GLU A 166 -22.28 30.60 15.16
N PRO A 167 -22.89 31.63 14.55
CA PRO A 167 -22.42 32.16 13.27
C PRO A 167 -21.01 32.74 13.37
N MET A 168 -20.19 32.50 12.35
CA MET A 168 -18.94 33.22 12.12
C MET A 168 -19.22 34.40 11.19
N SER A 169 -19.03 35.64 11.66
CA SER A 169 -19.18 36.82 10.79
C SER A 169 -18.04 36.87 9.77
N ALA A 170 -18.27 37.47 8.60
CA ALA A 170 -17.22 37.62 7.59
C ALA A 170 -16.02 38.43 8.11
N ALA A 171 -16.27 39.43 8.96
CA ALA A 171 -15.22 40.25 9.56
C ALA A 171 -14.37 39.46 10.56
N ASP A 172 -14.99 38.57 11.34
CA ASP A 172 -14.25 37.73 12.29
C ASP A 172 -13.54 36.58 11.59
N GLU A 173 -14.14 35.97 10.57
CA GLU A 173 -13.43 34.98 9.74
C GLU A 173 -12.22 35.61 9.06
N GLN A 174 -12.32 36.85 8.55
CA GLN A 174 -11.17 37.57 8.00
C GLN A 174 -10.04 37.77 9.01
N LYS A 175 -10.37 38.04 10.28
CA LYS A 175 -9.37 38.12 11.36
C LYS A 175 -8.73 36.77 11.65
N GLU A 176 -9.53 35.70 11.71
CA GLU A 176 -9.01 34.34 11.93
C GLU A 176 -8.13 33.87 10.77
N VAL A 177 -8.54 34.10 9.52
CA VAL A 177 -7.71 33.82 8.33
C VAL A 177 -6.39 34.56 8.43
N LYS A 178 -6.40 35.86 8.76
CA LYS A 178 -5.15 36.62 8.95
C LYS A 178 -4.30 36.03 10.08
N ARG A 179 -4.87 35.76 11.25
CA ARG A 179 -4.16 35.18 12.40
C ARG A 179 -3.50 33.84 12.05
N LEU A 180 -4.25 32.96 11.40
CA LEU A 180 -3.78 31.63 11.00
C LEU A 180 -2.71 31.72 9.92
N SER A 181 -2.90 32.61 8.94
CA SER A 181 -1.89 32.85 7.91
C SER A 181 -0.59 33.42 8.48
N ASP A 182 -0.67 34.41 9.35
CA ASP A 182 0.48 34.98 10.06
C ASP A 182 1.18 33.90 10.91
N SER A 183 0.42 33.00 11.55
CA SER A 183 0.95 31.87 12.32
C SER A 183 1.68 30.86 11.44
N ILE A 184 1.13 30.49 10.28
CA ILE A 184 1.79 29.57 9.33
C ILE A 184 3.08 30.20 8.82
N ASP A 185 3.04 31.47 8.43
CA ASP A 185 4.16 32.14 7.77
C ASP A 185 5.30 32.48 8.75
N SER A 186 5.00 32.62 10.05
CA SER A 186 5.99 32.87 11.12
C SER A 186 6.46 31.62 11.86
N ALA A 187 5.81 30.47 11.66
CA ALA A 187 6.17 29.23 12.34
C ALA A 187 7.52 28.68 11.85
N HIS A 188 8.34 28.25 12.81
CA HIS A 188 9.67 27.66 12.58
C HIS A 188 9.66 26.13 12.71
N ASP A 189 8.55 25.57 13.19
CA ASP A 189 8.33 24.14 13.35
C ASP A 189 7.12 23.68 12.55
N TRP A 190 7.17 22.43 12.09
CA TRP A 190 6.12 21.90 11.23
C TRP A 190 4.83 21.60 12.00
N GLN A 191 4.88 21.32 13.30
CA GLN A 191 3.71 21.01 14.10
C GLN A 191 2.78 22.23 14.19
N THR A 192 3.34 23.42 14.43
CA THR A 192 2.61 24.68 14.43
C THR A 192 2.02 24.98 13.05
N GLN A 193 2.80 24.79 11.99
CA GLN A 193 2.32 25.00 10.61
C GLN A 193 1.15 24.07 10.26
N VAL A 194 1.26 22.77 10.56
CA VAL A 194 0.19 21.79 10.34
C VAL A 194 -1.04 22.13 11.15
N LYS A 195 -0.89 22.45 12.45
CA LYS A 195 -2.01 22.84 13.31
C LYS A 195 -2.73 24.08 12.78
N SER A 196 -2.01 25.14 12.42
CA SER A 196 -2.62 26.36 11.87
C SER A 196 -3.24 26.13 10.49
N ALA A 197 -2.64 25.30 9.64
CA ALA A 197 -3.22 24.92 8.35
C ALA A 197 -4.51 24.12 8.51
N ARG A 198 -4.57 23.26 9.52
CA ARG A 198 -5.75 22.48 9.90
C ARG A 198 -6.88 23.36 10.42
N GLU A 199 -6.60 24.27 11.35
CA GLU A 199 -7.58 25.28 11.79
C GLU A 199 -8.08 26.12 10.61
N LEU A 200 -7.19 26.51 9.69
CA LEU A 200 -7.56 27.24 8.47
C LEU A 200 -8.44 26.38 7.55
N SER A 201 -8.19 25.08 7.45
CA SER A 201 -8.94 24.15 6.59
C SER A 201 -10.42 24.05 7.02
N PHE A 202 -10.71 24.24 8.30
CA PHE A 202 -12.08 24.19 8.85
C PHE A 202 -12.90 25.46 8.65
N LEU A 203 -12.27 26.63 8.44
CA LEU A 203 -12.98 27.86 8.09
C LEU A 203 -13.74 27.68 6.77
N THR A 204 -14.93 28.29 6.60
CA THR A 204 -15.86 27.84 5.55
C THR A 204 -16.22 28.91 4.53
N GLY A 205 -16.06 30.19 4.86
CA GLY A 205 -16.46 31.30 4.01
C GLY A 205 -15.44 31.66 2.93
N ASP A 206 -15.86 32.57 2.05
CA ASP A 206 -15.17 32.89 0.80
C ASP A 206 -13.75 33.45 1.00
N THR A 207 -13.51 34.20 2.09
CA THR A 207 -12.17 34.69 2.43
C THR A 207 -11.22 33.52 2.70
N SER A 208 -11.65 32.56 3.51
CA SER A 208 -10.84 31.38 3.80
C SER A 208 -10.63 30.52 2.55
N ALA A 209 -11.66 30.39 1.70
CA ALA A 209 -11.56 29.64 0.44
C ALA A 209 -10.48 30.23 -0.50
N ARG A 210 -10.42 31.55 -0.64
CA ARG A 210 -9.37 32.23 -1.43
C ARG A 210 -7.99 31.99 -0.86
N GLU A 211 -7.85 32.06 0.47
CA GLU A 211 -6.58 31.83 1.13
C GLU A 211 -6.10 30.38 0.99
N LYS A 212 -6.99 29.40 1.11
CA LYS A 212 -6.66 27.99 0.89
C LYS A 212 -6.20 27.74 -0.55
N VAL A 213 -6.86 28.35 -1.54
CA VAL A 213 -6.42 28.25 -2.94
C VAL A 213 -5.05 28.90 -3.13
N ARG A 214 -4.81 30.09 -2.56
CA ARG A 214 -3.48 30.73 -2.58
C ARG A 214 -2.41 29.81 -1.99
N ARG A 215 -2.69 29.21 -0.83
CA ARG A 215 -1.78 28.31 -0.13
C ARG A 215 -1.56 26.98 -0.85
N PHE A 216 -2.56 26.49 -1.57
CA PHE A 216 -2.43 25.28 -2.39
C PHE A 216 -1.34 25.44 -3.45
N PHE A 217 -1.25 26.61 -4.09
CA PHE A 217 -0.20 26.91 -5.06
C PHE A 217 1.15 27.27 -4.43
N SER A 218 1.17 27.80 -3.21
CA SER A 218 2.43 28.11 -2.50
C SER A 218 3.01 26.93 -1.72
N ALA A 219 2.34 25.76 -1.72
CA ALA A 219 2.75 24.59 -0.95
C ALA A 219 3.84 23.74 -1.62
N GLU A 220 4.31 24.11 -2.83
CA GLU A 220 5.42 23.40 -3.47
C GLU A 220 6.73 23.58 -2.67
N GLY A 221 7.08 22.55 -1.89
CA GLY A 221 8.48 22.22 -1.59
C GLY A 221 9.00 22.32 -0.16
N VAL A 222 8.26 22.77 0.88
CA VAL A 222 8.98 23.17 2.13
C VAL A 222 8.24 23.00 3.47
N ILE A 223 7.45 21.96 3.72
CA ILE A 223 6.99 21.68 5.11
C ILE A 223 6.93 20.16 5.39
N PRO A 224 7.75 19.60 6.31
CA PRO A 224 7.57 18.23 6.79
C PRO A 224 6.21 18.05 7.50
N GLY A 225 5.65 16.84 7.53
CA GLY A 225 4.31 16.60 8.11
C GLY A 225 3.16 16.78 7.10
N ASN A 226 1.92 16.89 7.58
CA ASN A 226 0.71 16.81 6.74
C ASN A 226 0.15 18.17 6.27
N TYR A 227 0.96 19.22 6.16
CA TYR A 227 0.48 20.58 5.84
C TYR A 227 -0.31 20.62 4.52
N PHE A 228 0.24 20.01 3.48
CA PHE A 228 -0.42 19.98 2.17
C PHE A 228 -1.75 19.23 2.23
N GLY A 229 -1.83 18.14 3.01
CA GLY A 229 -3.07 17.38 3.20
C GLY A 229 -4.18 18.20 3.84
N GLU A 230 -3.84 19.07 4.80
CA GLU A 230 -4.79 19.98 5.46
C GLU A 230 -5.32 21.04 4.48
N ILE A 231 -4.42 21.69 3.73
CA ILE A 231 -4.83 22.67 2.71
C ILE A 231 -5.66 22.01 1.61
N TYR A 232 -5.24 20.84 1.12
CA TYR A 232 -5.96 20.04 0.13
C TYR A 232 -7.38 19.73 0.59
N SER A 233 -7.54 19.21 1.81
CA SER A 233 -8.86 18.89 2.39
C SER A 233 -9.72 20.15 2.54
N GLY A 234 -9.11 21.27 2.95
CA GLY A 234 -9.77 22.56 3.10
C GLY A 234 -10.46 23.07 1.84
N LEU A 235 -9.98 22.71 0.63
CA LEU A 235 -10.62 23.05 -0.64
C LEU A 235 -12.00 22.40 -0.79
N PHE A 236 -12.18 21.19 -0.23
CA PHE A 236 -13.46 20.45 -0.24
C PHE A 236 -14.38 20.86 0.93
N ILE A 237 -13.81 21.33 2.04
CA ILE A 237 -14.54 21.86 3.20
C ILE A 237 -15.15 23.24 2.92
N ALA A 238 -14.61 24.02 1.98
CA ALA A 238 -15.15 25.34 1.64
C ALA A 238 -16.65 25.28 1.31
N ARG A 239 -17.44 26.22 1.87
CA ARG A 239 -18.89 26.30 1.61
C ARG A 239 -19.17 26.65 0.16
N ASN A 240 -18.45 27.63 -0.38
CA ASN A 240 -18.56 28.06 -1.76
C ASN A 240 -17.55 27.32 -2.66
N ARG A 241 -17.85 26.06 -3.01
CA ARG A 241 -16.98 25.26 -3.88
C ARG A 241 -16.92 25.78 -5.32
N ALA A 242 -17.97 26.46 -5.78
CA ALA A 242 -17.98 27.09 -7.09
C ALA A 242 -16.88 28.16 -7.18
N LEU A 243 -16.70 28.95 -6.11
CA LEU A 243 -15.59 29.91 -6.02
C LEU A 243 -14.23 29.20 -6.05
N VAL A 244 -14.05 28.12 -5.28
CA VAL A 244 -12.79 27.34 -5.29
C VAL A 244 -12.49 26.82 -6.69
N LEU A 245 -13.47 26.18 -7.34
CA LEU A 245 -13.35 25.66 -8.70
C LEU A 245 -13.00 26.77 -9.71
N GLN A 246 -13.67 27.92 -9.64
CA GLN A 246 -13.41 29.07 -10.49
C GLN A 246 -11.95 29.57 -10.35
N LEU A 247 -11.44 29.66 -9.12
CA LEU A 247 -10.07 30.13 -8.87
C LEU A 247 -9.03 29.13 -9.37
N LEU A 248 -9.24 27.84 -9.12
CA LEU A 248 -8.35 26.78 -9.59
C LEU A 248 -8.33 26.69 -11.12
N GLU A 249 -9.46 26.91 -11.79
CA GLU A 249 -9.52 26.94 -13.26
C GLU A 249 -8.86 28.18 -13.86
N ALA A 250 -9.02 29.34 -13.23
CA ALA A 250 -8.30 30.52 -13.65
C ALA A 250 -6.78 30.29 -13.57
N ALA A 251 -6.32 29.65 -12.51
CA ALA A 251 -4.93 29.26 -12.34
C ALA A 251 -4.48 28.19 -13.36
N LEU A 252 -5.31 27.19 -13.64
CA LEU A 252 -5.06 26.20 -14.69
C LEU A 252 -4.87 26.85 -16.07
N ARG A 253 -5.58 27.94 -16.36
CA ARG A 253 -5.51 28.65 -17.65
C ARG A 253 -4.38 29.68 -17.73
N ASP A 254 -3.81 30.08 -16.59
CA ASP A 254 -2.68 31.01 -16.55
C ASP A 254 -1.40 30.32 -17.06
N PRO A 255 -0.77 30.81 -18.14
CA PRO A 255 0.47 30.23 -18.66
C PRO A 255 1.65 30.30 -17.67
N ASN A 256 1.61 31.21 -16.69
CA ASN A 256 2.67 31.36 -15.69
C ASN A 256 2.54 30.41 -14.51
N THR A 257 1.36 29.80 -14.32
CA THR A 257 1.09 28.87 -13.23
C THR A 257 1.29 27.43 -13.71
N ALA A 258 2.19 26.68 -13.08
CA ALA A 258 2.42 25.28 -13.42
C ALA A 258 1.17 24.41 -13.14
N ALA A 259 0.72 23.64 -14.13
CA ALA A 259 -0.37 22.70 -13.94
C ALA A 259 0.19 21.36 -13.43
N THR A 260 -0.05 21.05 -12.16
CA THR A 260 0.39 19.81 -11.52
C THR A 260 -0.69 18.72 -11.58
N SER A 261 -0.30 17.46 -11.45
CA SER A 261 -1.26 16.34 -11.28
C SER A 261 -2.16 16.54 -10.06
N GLY A 262 -1.64 17.16 -9.00
CA GLY A 262 -2.42 17.53 -7.81
C GLY A 262 -3.54 18.52 -8.13
N LEU A 263 -3.25 19.59 -8.90
CA LEU A 263 -4.24 20.56 -9.37
C LEU A 263 -5.30 19.88 -10.24
N LEU A 264 -4.87 19.10 -11.23
CA LEU A 264 -5.76 18.37 -12.13
C LEU A 264 -6.72 17.47 -11.34
N ARG A 265 -6.20 16.71 -10.37
CA ARG A 265 -7.00 15.85 -9.51
C ARG A 265 -8.06 16.62 -8.71
N VAL A 266 -7.71 17.77 -8.12
CA VAL A 266 -8.69 18.60 -7.38
C VAL A 266 -9.76 19.14 -8.32
N LEU A 267 -9.38 19.68 -9.48
CA LEU A 267 -10.31 20.22 -10.47
C LEU A 267 -11.29 19.17 -10.96
N THR A 268 -10.79 18.01 -11.35
CA THR A 268 -11.61 16.88 -11.79
C THR A 268 -12.62 16.48 -10.72
N HIS A 269 -12.17 16.36 -9.47
CA HIS A 269 -13.03 15.93 -8.37
C HIS A 269 -14.09 17.00 -8.01
N LEU A 270 -13.70 18.27 -7.87
CA LEU A 270 -14.67 19.34 -7.58
C LEU A 270 -15.70 19.48 -8.70
N ARG A 271 -15.29 19.36 -9.97
CA ARG A 271 -16.20 19.37 -11.11
C ARG A 271 -17.13 18.16 -11.10
N PHE A 272 -16.62 16.97 -10.80
CA PHE A 272 -17.42 15.76 -10.68
C PHE A 272 -18.50 15.90 -9.60
N LEU A 273 -18.15 16.43 -8.42
CA LEU A 273 -19.10 16.72 -7.35
C LEU A 273 -20.15 17.75 -7.78
N GLN A 274 -19.74 18.83 -8.47
CA GLN A 274 -20.66 19.85 -8.98
C GLN A 274 -21.67 19.27 -9.99
N GLN A 275 -21.25 18.35 -10.84
CA GLN A 275 -22.12 17.72 -11.86
C GLN A 275 -22.96 16.56 -11.31
N SER A 276 -22.53 15.96 -10.18
CA SER A 276 -23.18 14.80 -9.57
C SER A 276 -24.08 15.13 -8.38
N ASP A 277 -24.28 16.42 -8.09
CA ASP A 277 -25.13 16.90 -6.99
C ASP A 277 -26.53 16.26 -7.07
N GLY A 278 -26.92 15.56 -6.00
CA GLY A 278 -28.18 14.80 -5.90
C GLY A 278 -28.18 13.36 -6.45
N LEU A 279 -27.14 12.90 -7.15
CA LEU A 279 -27.10 11.55 -7.75
C LEU A 279 -26.35 10.50 -6.91
N VAL A 280 -25.42 10.90 -6.05
CA VAL A 280 -24.59 9.96 -5.27
C VAL A 280 -25.19 9.76 -3.87
N LYS A 281 -26.15 8.82 -3.75
CA LYS A 281 -26.69 8.39 -2.44
C LYS A 281 -25.89 7.27 -1.77
N GLN A 282 -24.88 6.71 -2.43
CA GLN A 282 -23.95 5.76 -1.84
C GLN A 282 -22.54 6.00 -2.36
N PRO A 283 -21.53 6.12 -1.48
CA PRO A 283 -20.16 5.96 -1.93
C PRO A 283 -19.97 4.51 -2.37
N VAL A 284 -19.25 4.36 -3.47
CA VAL A 284 -18.82 3.09 -4.06
C VAL A 284 -18.23 2.20 -2.97
N VAL A 285 -18.94 1.12 -2.64
CA VAL A 285 -18.48 0.08 -1.73
C VAL A 285 -17.43 -0.75 -2.47
N SER A 286 -16.17 -0.31 -2.46
CA SER A 286 -15.02 -1.20 -2.61
C SER A 286 -13.75 -0.50 -2.16
N GLY A 287 -12.86 -1.19 -1.44
CA GLY A 287 -11.57 -0.67 -0.94
C GLY A 287 -10.54 -0.37 -2.01
N SER A 288 -10.96 -0.07 -3.24
CA SER A 288 -10.10 0.06 -4.41
C SER A 288 -10.85 0.69 -5.58
N LEU A 289 -11.48 1.86 -5.41
CA LEU A 289 -11.90 2.66 -6.56
C LEU A 289 -11.44 4.11 -6.38
N ASP A 290 -10.24 4.33 -6.93
CA ASP A 290 -9.77 5.58 -7.51
C ASP A 290 -10.97 6.38 -8.10
N PRO A 291 -11.13 7.69 -7.82
CA PRO A 291 -12.07 8.56 -8.53
C PRO A 291 -12.01 8.40 -10.07
N ASN A 292 -10.86 7.98 -10.62
CA ASN A 292 -10.70 7.63 -12.03
C ASN A 292 -11.44 6.33 -12.45
N GLY A 293 -12.10 5.63 -11.54
CA GLY A 293 -12.93 4.46 -11.82
C GLY A 293 -14.24 4.82 -12.49
N ASP A 294 -14.84 5.97 -12.19
CA ASP A 294 -16.08 6.45 -12.82
C ASP A 294 -15.78 7.03 -14.22
N PRO A 295 -16.43 6.56 -15.29
CA PRO A 295 -16.24 7.11 -16.64
C PRO A 295 -16.42 8.64 -16.72
N ARG A 296 -17.34 9.21 -15.95
CA ARG A 296 -17.61 10.67 -15.96
C ARG A 296 -16.43 11.47 -15.38
N SER A 297 -15.80 10.97 -14.32
CA SER A 297 -14.59 11.61 -13.77
C SER A 297 -13.45 11.59 -14.79
N ARG A 298 -13.34 10.51 -15.58
CA ARG A 298 -12.36 10.44 -16.67
C ARG A 298 -12.66 11.43 -17.79
N GLU A 299 -13.91 11.54 -18.23
CA GLU A 299 -14.31 12.53 -19.25
C GLU A 299 -14.00 13.97 -18.83
N ILE A 300 -14.23 14.30 -17.56
CA ILE A 300 -13.87 15.60 -16.98
C ILE A 300 -12.35 15.81 -17.02
N GLN A 301 -11.58 14.80 -16.59
CA GLN A 301 -10.11 14.88 -16.61
C GLN A 301 -9.59 15.07 -18.03
N ASP A 302 -10.06 14.26 -18.98
CA ASP A 302 -9.65 14.31 -20.38
C ASP A 302 -9.94 15.69 -21.00
N THR A 303 -11.04 16.34 -20.60
CA THR A 303 -11.37 17.72 -20.99
C THR A 303 -10.30 18.71 -20.52
N TYR A 304 -9.91 18.67 -19.24
CA TYR A 304 -8.87 19.55 -18.71
C TYR A 304 -7.49 19.24 -19.29
N VAL A 305 -7.16 17.97 -19.53
CA VAL A 305 -5.90 17.57 -20.18
C VAL A 305 -5.86 18.10 -21.62
N GLY A 306 -6.97 18.05 -22.35
CA GLY A 306 -7.10 18.65 -23.68
C GLY A 306 -6.87 20.16 -23.68
N GLU A 307 -7.44 20.87 -22.70
CA GLU A 307 -7.21 22.31 -22.51
C GLU A 307 -5.74 22.64 -22.22
N LEU A 308 -5.10 21.86 -21.34
CA LEU A 308 -3.68 22.01 -21.03
C LEU A 308 -2.79 21.77 -22.25
N ALA A 309 -3.07 20.73 -23.04
CA ALA A 309 -2.33 20.43 -24.26
C ALA A 309 -2.45 21.56 -25.29
N ALA A 310 -3.65 22.09 -25.51
CA ALA A 310 -3.88 23.23 -26.40
C ALA A 310 -3.17 24.51 -25.93
N GLY A 311 -2.99 24.69 -24.63
CA GLY A 311 -2.28 25.81 -24.02
C GLY A 311 -0.77 25.62 -23.85
N LEU A 312 -0.23 24.40 -24.05
CA LEU A 312 1.13 24.05 -23.65
C LEU A 312 2.21 24.92 -24.30
N ALA A 313 2.04 25.25 -25.59
CA ALA A 313 2.98 26.08 -26.34
C ALA A 313 3.05 27.55 -25.84
N LYS A 314 2.05 28.02 -25.07
CA LYS A 314 2.03 29.36 -24.48
C LYS A 314 2.79 29.44 -23.15
N ARG A 315 3.16 28.29 -22.59
CA ARG A 315 3.87 28.17 -21.31
C ARG A 315 5.38 28.15 -21.56
N THR A 316 6.15 28.63 -20.59
CA THR A 316 7.63 28.60 -20.64
C THR A 316 8.23 28.18 -19.31
N GLY A 317 9.50 27.78 -19.31
CA GLY A 317 10.25 27.42 -18.11
C GLY A 317 9.60 26.29 -17.31
N LYS A 318 9.61 26.40 -15.96
CA LYS A 318 9.05 25.39 -15.05
C LYS A 318 7.57 25.10 -15.34
N SER A 319 6.77 26.14 -15.63
CA SER A 319 5.34 25.97 -15.95
C SER A 319 5.13 25.05 -17.14
N GLN A 320 5.95 25.17 -18.19
CA GLN A 320 5.88 24.31 -19.36
C GLN A 320 6.26 22.87 -19.03
N THR A 321 7.39 22.65 -18.37
CA THR A 321 7.88 21.30 -18.04
C THR A 321 6.92 20.55 -17.12
N THR A 322 6.45 21.19 -16.04
CA THR A 322 5.50 20.58 -15.11
C THR A 322 4.15 20.30 -15.78
N THR A 323 3.67 21.20 -16.64
CA THR A 323 2.42 20.95 -17.38
C THR A 323 2.56 19.82 -18.40
N ALA A 324 3.69 19.75 -19.12
CA ALA A 324 3.99 18.64 -20.04
C ALA A 324 4.02 17.29 -19.29
N MET A 325 4.65 17.26 -18.11
CA MET A 325 4.67 16.09 -17.23
C MET A 325 3.25 15.67 -16.80
N THR A 326 2.41 16.63 -16.39
CA THR A 326 1.01 16.36 -16.04
C THR A 326 0.21 15.81 -17.22
N ILE A 327 0.37 16.37 -18.43
CA ILE A 327 -0.29 15.87 -19.64
C ILE A 327 0.16 14.44 -19.95
N LEU A 328 1.46 14.17 -19.96
CA LEU A 328 2.04 12.85 -20.28
C LEU A 328 1.52 11.76 -19.34
N THR A 329 1.37 12.08 -18.06
CA THR A 329 0.94 11.14 -17.02
C THR A 329 -0.58 10.98 -16.91
N HIS A 330 -1.35 11.76 -17.67
CA HIS A 330 -2.82 11.76 -17.64
C HIS A 330 -3.43 11.72 -19.06
N LEU A 331 -2.72 11.14 -20.02
CA LEU A 331 -3.21 11.05 -21.40
C LEU A 331 -4.54 10.27 -21.49
N PRO A 332 -5.44 10.67 -22.40
CA PRO A 332 -6.66 9.90 -22.67
C PRO A 332 -6.34 8.46 -23.08
N LYS A 333 -7.23 7.52 -22.74
CA LYS A 333 -7.05 6.10 -23.11
C LYS A 333 -7.15 5.84 -24.61
N ASP A 334 -7.88 6.68 -25.34
CA ASP A 334 -7.97 6.60 -26.79
C ASP A 334 -6.64 7.06 -27.43
N PRO A 335 -5.90 6.17 -28.11
CA PRO A 335 -4.63 6.53 -28.72
C PRO A 335 -4.73 7.64 -29.76
N GLN A 336 -5.87 7.76 -30.46
CA GLN A 336 -6.06 8.83 -31.45
C GLN A 336 -6.20 10.20 -30.79
N ALA A 337 -6.99 10.28 -29.70
CA ALA A 337 -7.14 11.50 -28.91
C ALA A 337 -5.82 11.90 -28.20
N ALA A 338 -5.01 10.92 -27.79
CA ALA A 338 -3.75 11.15 -27.09
C ALA A 338 -2.58 11.56 -28.00
N GLY A 339 -2.56 11.14 -29.28
CA GLY A 339 -1.36 11.12 -30.11
C GLY A 339 -0.62 12.46 -30.27
N ALA A 340 -1.36 13.55 -30.52
CA ALA A 340 -0.75 14.88 -30.70
C ALA A 340 -0.23 15.46 -29.37
N SER A 341 -1.03 15.37 -28.31
CA SER A 341 -0.68 15.83 -26.97
C SER A 341 0.52 15.06 -26.40
N LEU A 342 0.57 13.75 -26.63
CA LEU A 342 1.67 12.88 -26.23
C LEU A 342 2.98 13.31 -26.88
N SER A 343 2.98 13.52 -28.19
CA SER A 343 4.20 13.82 -28.95
C SER A 343 4.88 15.09 -28.44
N GLU A 344 4.10 16.16 -28.23
CA GLU A 344 4.64 17.44 -27.76
C GLU A 344 5.05 17.40 -26.28
N ALA A 345 4.22 16.79 -25.41
CA ALA A 345 4.55 16.62 -24.00
C ALA A 345 5.83 15.78 -23.81
N ARG A 346 5.95 14.65 -24.52
CA ARG A 346 7.14 13.80 -24.54
C ARG A 346 8.37 14.58 -24.97
N ARG A 347 8.27 15.35 -26.07
CA ARG A 347 9.39 16.17 -26.58
C ARG A 347 9.90 17.14 -25.52
N ILE A 348 9.01 17.85 -24.82
CA ILE A 348 9.38 18.80 -23.75
C ILE A 348 10.01 18.06 -22.56
N VAL A 349 9.40 16.96 -22.11
CA VAL A 349 9.91 16.17 -20.97
C VAL A 349 11.31 15.63 -21.26
N LEU A 350 11.57 15.10 -22.46
CA LEU A 350 12.89 14.63 -22.87
C LEU A 350 13.93 15.76 -22.90
N GLN A 351 13.57 16.92 -23.48
CA GLN A 351 14.46 18.08 -23.54
C GLN A 351 14.82 18.64 -22.16
N GLN A 352 13.93 18.49 -21.19
CA GLN A 352 14.07 19.02 -19.84
C GLN A 352 14.38 17.93 -18.81
N PHE A 353 14.70 16.71 -19.25
CA PHE A 353 14.85 15.55 -18.38
C PHE A 353 15.88 15.81 -17.26
N ASP A 354 17.02 16.42 -17.60
CA ASP A 354 18.08 16.79 -16.66
C ASP A 354 17.64 17.78 -15.55
N ASN A 355 16.59 18.56 -15.80
CA ASN A 355 16.09 19.60 -14.90
C ASN A 355 14.87 19.14 -14.08
N LEU A 356 14.42 17.90 -14.26
CA LEU A 356 13.30 17.35 -13.51
C LEU A 356 13.66 17.17 -12.03
N THR A 357 12.62 17.11 -11.20
CA THR A 357 12.86 16.76 -9.80
C THR A 357 13.33 15.31 -9.72
N PRO A 358 14.08 14.99 -8.65
CA PRO A 358 14.19 13.64 -8.14
C PRO A 358 12.98 12.74 -8.41
N PHE A 359 11.89 12.96 -7.67
CA PHE A 359 10.69 12.12 -7.75
C PHE A 359 10.20 11.90 -9.19
N ASP A 360 10.26 12.94 -10.04
CA ASP A 360 9.89 12.84 -11.44
C ASP A 360 10.79 11.88 -12.23
N HIS A 361 12.11 11.87 -12.00
CA HIS A 361 13.02 10.89 -12.63
C HIS A 361 12.60 9.46 -12.30
N GLU A 362 12.40 9.14 -11.03
CA GLU A 362 12.03 7.79 -10.60
C GLU A 362 10.70 7.37 -11.21
N TYR A 363 9.70 8.24 -11.06
CA TYR A 363 8.35 7.97 -11.52
C TYR A 363 8.30 7.72 -13.03
N LEU A 364 9.04 8.51 -13.82
CA LEU A 364 9.13 8.36 -15.26
C LEU A 364 9.87 7.08 -15.69
N LEU A 365 11.00 6.77 -15.05
CA LEU A 365 11.81 5.60 -15.37
C LEU A 365 11.14 4.29 -14.95
N GLU A 366 10.26 4.31 -13.95
CA GLU A 366 9.52 3.11 -13.52
C GLU A 366 8.18 2.95 -14.24
N GLN A 367 7.35 4.01 -14.27
CA GLN A 367 5.95 3.89 -14.69
C GLN A 367 5.70 4.26 -16.16
N TYR A 368 6.52 5.14 -16.75
CA TYR A 368 6.29 5.71 -18.10
C TYR A 368 7.42 5.40 -19.08
N TRP A 369 8.24 4.40 -18.77
CA TRP A 369 9.42 4.10 -19.57
C TRP A 369 9.09 3.76 -21.02
N ASP A 370 8.08 2.94 -21.29
CA ASP A 370 7.72 2.57 -22.67
C ASP A 370 7.33 3.78 -23.52
N THR A 371 6.82 4.83 -22.88
CA THR A 371 6.49 6.10 -23.54
C THR A 371 7.73 6.98 -23.72
N LEU A 372 8.65 7.00 -22.75
CA LEU A 372 9.82 7.88 -22.75
C LEU A 372 11.08 7.29 -23.37
N ARG A 373 11.14 5.98 -23.59
CA ARG A 373 12.33 5.29 -24.09
C ARG A 373 12.86 5.98 -25.34
N ASP A 374 14.04 6.56 -25.21
CA ASP A 374 14.68 7.35 -26.27
C ASP A 374 16.22 7.30 -26.09
N PRO A 375 17.00 7.02 -27.15
CA PRO A 375 18.46 7.03 -27.06
C PRO A 375 19.05 8.37 -26.59
N SER A 376 18.33 9.49 -26.78
CA SER A 376 18.77 10.80 -26.29
C SER A 376 18.93 10.90 -24.77
N LEU A 377 18.34 9.97 -24.00
CA LEU A 377 18.47 9.94 -22.54
C LEU A 377 19.80 9.33 -22.05
N VAL A 378 20.55 8.62 -22.90
CA VAL A 378 21.79 7.92 -22.48
C VAL A 378 22.77 8.84 -21.73
N PRO A 379 23.10 10.07 -22.21
CA PRO A 379 23.98 10.98 -21.47
C PRO A 379 23.44 11.36 -20.08
N SER A 380 22.14 11.61 -19.97
CA SER A 380 21.46 11.95 -18.71
C SER A 380 21.48 10.78 -17.72
N LEU A 381 21.20 9.56 -18.18
CA LEU A 381 21.25 8.35 -17.36
C LEU A 381 22.66 8.12 -16.81
N LYS A 382 23.70 8.26 -17.65
CA LYS A 382 25.10 8.13 -17.21
C LYS A 382 25.47 9.16 -16.14
N LYS A 383 25.04 10.41 -16.32
CA LYS A 383 25.25 11.49 -15.35
C LYS A 383 24.61 11.14 -13.99
N LEU A 384 23.37 10.63 -14.01
CA LEU A 384 22.67 10.18 -12.80
C LEU A 384 23.38 9.01 -12.10
N LEU A 385 23.91 8.03 -12.85
CA LEU A 385 24.66 6.90 -12.27
C LEU A 385 25.98 7.31 -11.61
N THR A 386 26.60 8.40 -12.09
CA THR A 386 27.83 8.95 -11.49
C THR A 386 27.56 9.88 -10.30
N GLY A 387 26.29 10.21 -10.03
CA GLY A 387 25.91 11.04 -8.89
C GLY A 387 26.16 10.35 -7.55
N THR A 388 26.69 11.08 -6.57
CA THR A 388 27.03 10.54 -5.24
C THR A 388 26.04 10.94 -4.16
N ASP A 389 25.12 11.84 -4.46
CA ASP A 389 24.11 12.30 -3.51
C ASP A 389 23.10 11.19 -3.18
N ARG A 390 22.38 11.36 -2.06
CA ARG A 390 21.41 10.38 -1.56
C ARG A 390 20.34 10.05 -2.62
N TRP A 391 19.96 11.02 -3.42
CA TRP A 391 18.91 10.86 -4.40
C TRP A 391 19.38 10.03 -5.59
N ALA A 392 20.56 10.35 -6.16
CA ALA A 392 21.16 9.54 -7.22
C ALA A 392 21.26 8.06 -6.84
N LYS A 393 21.54 7.76 -5.55
CA LYS A 393 21.52 6.40 -5.01
C LYS A 393 20.12 5.79 -4.94
N ALA A 394 19.10 6.56 -4.58
CA ALA A 394 17.73 6.08 -4.46
C ALA A 394 17.18 5.56 -5.80
N ILE A 395 17.47 6.25 -6.91
CA ILE A 395 17.03 5.85 -8.26
C ILE A 395 18.04 5.02 -9.04
N HIS A 396 19.19 4.70 -8.45
CA HIS A 396 20.30 4.06 -9.13
C HIS A 396 19.86 2.78 -9.86
N LYS A 397 19.04 1.96 -9.21
CA LYS A 397 18.44 0.74 -9.78
C LYS A 397 17.67 1.02 -11.07
N SER A 398 16.75 1.98 -11.04
CA SER A 398 15.89 2.33 -12.18
C SER A 398 16.71 2.88 -13.33
N VAL A 399 17.65 3.78 -13.03
CA VAL A 399 18.55 4.39 -14.03
C VAL A 399 19.42 3.32 -14.69
N LEU A 400 20.03 2.42 -13.90
CA LEU A 400 20.91 1.36 -14.41
C LEU A 400 20.15 0.40 -15.32
N LYS A 401 18.95 -0.04 -14.89
CA LYS A 401 18.05 -0.85 -15.72
C LYS A 401 17.80 -0.20 -17.08
N ARG A 402 17.49 1.11 -17.10
CA ARG A 402 17.17 1.81 -18.36
C ARG A 402 18.40 2.03 -19.24
N LEU A 403 19.58 2.21 -18.65
CA LEU A 403 20.82 2.27 -19.41
C LEU A 403 21.13 0.92 -20.08
N ILE A 404 20.95 -0.21 -19.37
CA ILE A 404 21.11 -1.56 -19.95
C ILE A 404 20.18 -1.75 -21.15
N GLU A 405 18.92 -1.29 -21.05
CA GLU A 405 17.92 -1.43 -22.11
C GLU A 405 18.17 -0.53 -23.34
N LEU A 406 18.86 0.62 -23.19
CA LEU A 406 19.15 1.55 -24.29
C LEU A 406 20.53 1.35 -24.92
N ALA A 407 21.55 1.15 -24.08
CA ALA A 407 22.94 1.14 -24.47
C ALA A 407 23.71 0.12 -23.62
N PRO A 408 23.49 -1.20 -23.83
CA PRO A 408 24.07 -2.25 -23.00
C PRO A 408 25.60 -2.19 -22.92
N ASP A 409 26.28 -1.87 -24.03
CA ASP A 409 27.74 -1.71 -24.08
C ASP A 409 28.22 -0.55 -23.19
N GLU A 410 27.47 0.55 -23.14
CA GLU A 410 27.77 1.69 -22.26
C GLU A 410 27.38 1.42 -20.80
N ALA A 411 26.41 0.53 -20.56
CA ALA A 411 25.98 0.11 -19.23
C ALA A 411 26.96 -0.83 -18.54
N ARG A 412 27.68 -1.65 -19.32
CA ARG A 412 28.60 -2.69 -18.84
C ARG A 412 29.54 -2.24 -17.69
N PRO A 413 30.29 -1.12 -17.80
CA PRO A 413 31.16 -0.69 -16.70
C PRO A 413 30.39 -0.36 -15.42
N TYR A 414 29.19 0.24 -15.51
CA TYR A 414 28.35 0.55 -14.35
C TYR A 414 27.82 -0.71 -13.67
N VAL A 415 27.40 -1.70 -14.46
CA VAL A 415 26.98 -3.01 -13.92
C VAL A 415 28.13 -3.70 -13.19
N ILE A 416 29.35 -3.69 -13.76
CA ILE A 416 30.53 -4.27 -13.10
C ILE A 416 30.82 -3.54 -11.79
N THR A 417 30.77 -2.20 -11.78
CA THR A 417 30.92 -1.42 -10.54
C THR A 417 29.87 -1.79 -9.50
N GLU A 418 28.61 -1.93 -9.88
CA GLU A 418 27.52 -2.27 -8.96
C GLU A 418 27.63 -3.71 -8.41
N ILE A 419 28.02 -4.68 -9.25
CA ILE A 419 28.34 -6.05 -8.81
C ILE A 419 29.49 -6.01 -7.78
N SER A 420 30.47 -5.14 -8.01
CA SER A 420 31.64 -5.00 -7.17
C SER A 420 31.38 -4.35 -5.81
N ASP A 421 30.25 -3.65 -5.64
CA ASP A 421 29.86 -3.09 -4.36
C ASP A 421 29.31 -4.22 -3.43
N PRO A 422 29.99 -4.51 -2.30
CA PRO A 422 29.52 -5.51 -1.34
C PRO A 422 28.20 -5.12 -0.66
N GLN A 423 27.82 -3.84 -0.69
CA GLN A 423 26.59 -3.31 -0.10
C GLN A 423 25.49 -3.02 -1.13
N SER A 424 25.70 -3.33 -2.40
CA SER A 424 24.68 -3.16 -3.44
C SER A 424 23.40 -3.92 -3.08
N PHE A 425 22.26 -3.23 -3.28
CA PHE A 425 20.91 -3.80 -3.18
C PHE A 425 20.21 -3.83 -4.55
N VAL A 426 20.94 -3.59 -5.65
CA VAL A 426 20.36 -3.69 -6.98
C VAL A 426 20.03 -5.14 -7.28
N ASP A 427 18.83 -5.36 -7.81
CA ASP A 427 18.30 -6.69 -8.10
C ASP A 427 19.23 -7.46 -9.07
N PRO A 428 19.67 -8.69 -8.73
CA PRO A 428 20.48 -9.52 -9.61
C PRO A 428 19.88 -9.77 -10.99
N VAL A 429 18.55 -9.73 -11.14
CA VAL A 429 17.88 -9.84 -12.45
C VAL A 429 18.25 -8.67 -13.36
N ILE A 430 18.33 -7.45 -12.79
CA ILE A 430 18.73 -6.25 -13.54
C ILE A 430 20.20 -6.35 -13.92
N LEU A 431 21.07 -6.62 -12.94
CA LEU A 431 22.51 -6.76 -13.19
C LEU A 431 22.81 -7.90 -14.17
N GLY A 432 22.02 -8.97 -14.13
CA GLY A 432 22.07 -10.14 -14.99
C GLY A 432 21.55 -9.95 -16.43
N SER A 433 21.06 -8.75 -16.76
CA SER A 433 20.43 -8.45 -18.05
C SER A 433 21.41 -8.03 -19.15
N LEU A 434 22.73 -7.96 -18.90
CA LEU A 434 23.71 -7.77 -19.96
C LEU A 434 23.73 -8.98 -20.91
N ALA A 435 24.14 -8.75 -22.15
CA ALA A 435 24.25 -9.82 -23.15
C ALA A 435 25.46 -10.75 -22.90
N ASP A 436 26.44 -10.33 -22.09
CA ASP A 436 27.61 -11.12 -21.73
C ASP A 436 27.19 -12.50 -21.20
N GLN A 437 27.76 -13.57 -21.76
CA GLN A 437 27.56 -14.92 -21.21
C GLN A 437 28.31 -15.07 -19.89
N THR A 438 29.52 -14.50 -19.82
CA THR A 438 30.38 -14.47 -18.63
C THR A 438 31.09 -13.13 -18.55
N ILE A 439 31.43 -12.68 -17.34
CA ILE A 439 32.20 -11.47 -17.08
C ILE A 439 33.38 -11.85 -16.19
N PRO A 440 34.54 -12.24 -16.76
CA PRO A 440 35.70 -12.69 -15.97
C PRO A 440 36.17 -11.66 -14.94
N GLU A 441 35.93 -10.37 -15.17
CA GLU A 441 36.29 -9.28 -14.26
C GLU A 441 35.61 -9.39 -12.90
N VAL A 442 34.46 -10.08 -12.79
CA VAL A 442 33.74 -10.23 -11.51
C VAL A 442 34.08 -11.49 -10.74
N ASP A 443 34.82 -12.46 -11.32
CA ASP A 443 35.11 -13.75 -10.68
C ASP A 443 35.77 -13.58 -9.31
N SER A 444 36.92 -12.88 -9.28
CA SER A 444 37.67 -12.65 -8.05
C SER A 444 36.90 -11.80 -7.04
N ILE A 445 36.06 -10.90 -7.53
CA ILE A 445 35.28 -9.96 -6.70
C ILE A 445 34.15 -10.71 -6.00
N LEU A 446 33.36 -11.47 -6.76
CA LEU A 446 32.28 -12.29 -6.22
C LEU A 446 32.83 -13.38 -5.29
N LEU A 447 33.95 -14.03 -5.64
CA LEU A 447 34.60 -15.00 -4.78
C LEU A 447 35.00 -14.39 -3.42
N ASN A 448 35.63 -13.21 -3.44
CA ASN A 448 36.04 -12.52 -2.21
C ASN A 448 34.82 -12.10 -1.36
N GLN A 449 33.76 -11.59 -1.99
CA GLN A 449 32.52 -11.23 -1.29
C GLN A 449 31.84 -12.45 -0.67
N LEU A 450 31.66 -13.53 -1.44
CA LEU A 450 31.06 -14.78 -0.96
C LEU A 450 31.91 -15.42 0.15
N SER A 451 33.23 -15.41 0.04
CA SER A 451 34.15 -15.88 1.07
C SER A 451 34.03 -15.09 2.37
N ALA A 452 33.99 -13.76 2.28
CA ALA A 452 33.81 -12.89 3.46
C ALA A 452 32.46 -13.15 4.15
N LEU A 453 31.37 -13.25 3.38
CA LEU A 453 30.04 -13.54 3.90
C LEU A 453 29.95 -14.93 4.53
N ALA A 454 30.50 -15.96 3.86
CA ALA A 454 30.49 -17.34 4.34
C ALA A 454 31.26 -17.54 5.64
N ARG A 455 32.41 -16.85 5.82
CA ARG A 455 33.22 -16.89 7.05
C ARG A 455 32.47 -16.37 8.27
N VAL A 456 31.66 -15.33 8.08
CA VAL A 456 30.81 -14.78 9.14
C VAL A 456 29.59 -15.67 9.37
N GLY A 457 28.91 -16.06 8.29
CA GLY A 457 27.72 -16.90 8.31
C GLY A 457 26.48 -16.20 8.92
N GLY A 458 25.43 -16.99 9.16
CA GLY A 458 24.21 -16.56 9.84
C GLY A 458 23.18 -15.79 9.00
N VAL A 459 21.94 -15.76 9.51
CA VAL A 459 20.73 -15.30 8.81
C VAL A 459 20.82 -13.86 8.27
N ARG A 460 21.59 -12.99 8.92
CA ARG A 460 21.76 -11.60 8.47
C ARG A 460 22.46 -11.49 7.10
N ASN A 461 23.23 -12.50 6.73
CA ASN A 461 24.01 -12.52 5.49
C ASN A 461 23.32 -13.29 4.35
N ASP A 462 22.25 -14.03 4.62
CA ASP A 462 21.57 -14.89 3.62
C ASP A 462 21.18 -14.11 2.38
N MET A 463 20.56 -12.94 2.55
CA MET A 463 20.16 -12.08 1.44
C MET A 463 21.35 -11.66 0.56
N PHE A 464 22.49 -11.31 1.17
CA PHE A 464 23.68 -10.93 0.40
C PHE A 464 24.32 -12.14 -0.28
N ILE A 465 24.39 -13.30 0.38
CA ILE A 465 24.89 -14.53 -0.23
C ILE A 465 24.04 -14.89 -1.44
N LYS A 466 22.72 -14.91 -1.30
CA LYS A 466 21.77 -15.16 -2.40
C LYS A 466 21.99 -14.23 -3.59
N GLN A 467 22.13 -12.92 -3.35
CA GLN A 467 22.37 -11.94 -4.41
C GLN A 467 23.70 -12.19 -5.13
N LYS A 468 24.79 -12.39 -4.39
CA LYS A 468 26.11 -12.61 -4.98
C LYS A 468 26.22 -13.98 -5.65
N ALA A 469 25.55 -15.00 -5.13
CA ALA A 469 25.43 -16.32 -5.72
C ALA A 469 24.68 -16.27 -7.06
N ALA A 470 23.56 -15.54 -7.14
CA ALA A 470 22.82 -15.33 -8.38
C ALA A 470 23.69 -14.68 -9.47
N LEU A 471 24.48 -13.67 -9.10
CA LEU A 471 25.43 -13.02 -10.02
C LEU A 471 26.56 -13.98 -10.43
N ALA A 472 27.05 -14.81 -9.52
CA ALA A 472 28.06 -15.82 -9.83
C ALA A 472 27.52 -16.89 -10.79
N VAL A 473 26.31 -17.39 -10.58
CA VAL A 473 25.64 -18.31 -11.53
C VAL A 473 25.47 -17.66 -12.91
N ARG A 474 25.16 -16.36 -12.94
CA ARG A 474 24.92 -15.64 -14.19
C ARG A 474 26.18 -15.29 -14.99
N TYR A 475 27.26 -14.90 -14.31
CA TYR A 475 28.43 -14.31 -14.99
C TYR A 475 29.76 -14.95 -14.67
N ALA A 476 29.90 -15.69 -13.56
CA ALA A 476 31.20 -16.20 -13.20
C ALA A 476 31.66 -17.26 -14.18
N THR A 477 32.96 -17.25 -14.48
CA THR A 477 33.56 -18.29 -15.32
C THR A 477 33.85 -19.54 -14.48
N ASN A 478 34.18 -20.66 -15.15
CA ASN A 478 34.60 -21.89 -14.48
C ASN A 478 35.85 -21.70 -13.59
N SER A 479 36.58 -20.59 -13.72
CA SER A 479 37.76 -20.29 -12.90
C SER A 479 37.43 -20.15 -11.41
N ILE A 480 36.20 -19.74 -11.07
CA ILE A 480 35.76 -19.55 -9.68
C ILE A 480 35.60 -20.87 -8.91
N TYR A 481 35.43 -21.99 -9.62
CA TYR A 481 34.96 -23.25 -9.04
C TYR A 481 35.85 -23.82 -7.93
N PRO A 482 37.18 -23.99 -8.12
CA PRO A 482 38.02 -24.63 -7.10
C PRO A 482 38.02 -23.87 -5.78
N ASP A 483 38.13 -22.54 -5.84
CA ASP A 483 38.19 -21.69 -4.66
C ASP A 483 36.82 -21.55 -4.00
N LEU A 484 35.74 -21.46 -4.78
CA LEU A 484 34.38 -21.43 -4.22
C LEU A 484 34.02 -22.76 -3.54
N MET A 485 34.47 -23.89 -4.09
CA MET A 485 34.31 -25.20 -3.48
C MET A 485 35.03 -25.28 -2.14
N GLN A 486 36.25 -24.71 -2.06
CA GLN A 486 36.98 -24.60 -0.81
C GLN A 486 36.25 -23.71 0.21
N VAL A 487 35.74 -22.55 -0.22
CA VAL A 487 34.92 -21.66 0.62
C VAL A 487 33.70 -22.38 1.18
N TYR A 488 32.98 -23.15 0.35
CA TYR A 488 31.84 -23.93 0.81
C TYR A 488 32.24 -24.97 1.86
N LYS A 489 33.25 -25.80 1.58
CA LYS A 489 33.72 -26.86 2.48
C LYS A 489 34.19 -26.32 3.83
N ASP A 490 34.95 -25.23 3.82
CA ASP A 490 35.51 -24.64 5.05
C ASP A 490 34.44 -23.99 5.94
N ASN A 491 33.29 -23.60 5.37
CA ASN A 491 32.30 -22.77 6.06
C ASN A 491 30.92 -23.41 6.17
N VAL A 492 30.68 -24.62 5.64
CA VAL A 492 29.35 -25.27 5.60
C VAL A 492 28.63 -25.27 6.95
N ALA A 493 29.35 -25.49 8.05
CA ALA A 493 28.79 -25.49 9.41
C ALA A 493 28.25 -24.11 9.87
N ARG A 494 28.72 -23.01 9.28
CA ARG A 494 28.31 -21.62 9.58
C ARG A 494 27.19 -21.12 8.68
N LEU A 495 27.02 -21.76 7.52
CA LEU A 495 26.01 -21.41 6.53
C LEU A 495 24.64 -21.90 6.97
N THR A 496 23.64 -21.06 6.77
CA THR A 496 22.21 -21.42 6.87
C THR A 496 21.83 -22.38 5.75
N ILE A 497 20.65 -23.00 5.86
CA ILE A 497 20.13 -23.93 4.85
C ILE A 497 20.00 -23.25 3.49
N SER A 498 19.46 -22.03 3.44
CA SER A 498 19.34 -21.22 2.22
C SER A 498 20.71 -20.87 1.64
N SER A 499 21.63 -20.35 2.46
CA SER A 499 22.98 -20.00 1.99
C SER A 499 23.75 -21.21 1.44
N ARG A 500 23.53 -22.42 1.99
CA ARG A 500 24.09 -23.66 1.42
C ARG A 500 23.52 -23.95 0.05
N ALA A 501 22.19 -23.85 -0.12
CA ALA A 501 21.52 -24.05 -1.39
C ALA A 501 22.04 -23.08 -2.47
N ASP A 502 22.17 -21.80 -2.12
CA ASP A 502 22.66 -20.75 -3.02
C ASP A 502 24.07 -21.06 -3.54
N LEU A 503 25.00 -21.40 -2.64
CA LEU A 503 26.38 -21.73 -3.02
C LEU A 503 26.46 -23.05 -3.80
N LEU A 504 25.65 -24.05 -3.44
CA LEU A 504 25.59 -25.32 -4.18
C LEU A 504 25.05 -25.11 -5.59
N ALA A 505 24.11 -24.18 -5.81
CA ALA A 505 23.64 -23.82 -7.15
C ALA A 505 24.79 -23.24 -8.00
N CYS A 506 25.60 -22.33 -7.43
CA CYS A 506 26.80 -21.80 -8.09
C CYS A 506 27.77 -22.91 -8.49
N LEU A 507 28.05 -23.83 -7.57
CA LEU A 507 28.99 -24.92 -7.81
C LEU A 507 28.45 -25.91 -8.85
N ALA A 508 27.18 -26.28 -8.77
CA ALA A 508 26.54 -27.22 -9.69
C ALA A 508 26.50 -26.68 -11.12
N LYS A 509 26.29 -25.37 -11.29
CA LYS A 509 26.37 -24.71 -12.60
C LYS A 509 27.72 -24.94 -13.30
N GLN A 510 28.81 -25.07 -12.55
CA GLN A 510 30.16 -25.23 -13.07
C GLN A 510 30.58 -26.70 -13.21
N ASN A 511 30.23 -27.54 -12.23
CA ASN A 511 30.54 -28.98 -12.23
C ASN A 511 29.49 -29.79 -11.45
N GLU A 512 28.32 -29.96 -12.07
CA GLU A 512 27.19 -30.68 -11.49
C GLU A 512 27.54 -32.09 -11.01
N ARG A 513 28.37 -32.82 -11.77
CA ARG A 513 28.69 -34.22 -11.45
C ARG A 513 29.38 -34.38 -10.09
N GLU A 514 30.25 -33.43 -9.73
CA GLU A 514 30.96 -33.46 -8.44
C GLU A 514 30.10 -32.89 -7.31
N VAL A 515 29.18 -31.97 -7.62
CA VAL A 515 28.40 -31.23 -6.63
C VAL A 515 27.09 -31.95 -6.27
N LEU A 516 26.53 -32.76 -7.18
CA LEU A 516 25.28 -33.48 -6.94
C LEU A 516 25.29 -34.32 -5.64
N PRO A 517 26.36 -35.08 -5.31
CA PRO A 517 26.42 -35.77 -4.02
C PRO A 517 26.35 -34.84 -2.81
N LEU A 518 26.92 -33.63 -2.90
CA LEU A 518 26.85 -32.63 -1.83
C LEU A 518 25.45 -32.02 -1.69
N ILE A 519 24.72 -31.89 -2.80
CA ILE A 519 23.31 -31.47 -2.79
C ILE A 519 22.46 -32.54 -2.11
N GLU A 520 22.65 -33.81 -2.48
CA GLU A 520 21.93 -34.92 -1.85
C GLU A 520 22.26 -35.03 -0.36
N GLU A 521 23.54 -34.95 0.02
CA GLU A 521 23.97 -34.96 1.43
C GLU A 521 23.37 -33.79 2.22
N ALA A 522 23.40 -32.58 1.67
CA ALA A 522 22.82 -31.40 2.32
C ALA A 522 21.31 -31.58 2.51
N LEU A 523 20.61 -32.09 1.49
CA LEU A 523 19.17 -32.29 1.52
C LEU A 523 18.74 -33.42 2.45
N ASP A 524 19.50 -34.50 2.55
CA ASP A 524 19.26 -35.59 3.52
C ASP A 524 19.41 -35.13 4.98
N GLY A 525 20.20 -34.08 5.22
CA GLY A 525 20.32 -33.41 6.51
C GLY A 525 19.22 -32.37 6.81
N VAL A 526 18.33 -32.06 5.87
CA VAL A 526 17.26 -31.06 6.03
C VAL A 526 15.96 -31.73 6.46
N PRO A 527 15.32 -31.30 7.57
CA PRO A 527 14.01 -31.81 7.96
C PRO A 527 12.94 -31.53 6.90
N PRO A 528 11.92 -32.40 6.73
CA PRO A 528 10.85 -32.23 5.74
C PRO A 528 10.18 -30.85 5.74
N GLU A 529 9.89 -30.27 6.91
CA GLU A 529 9.31 -28.91 7.01
C GLU A 529 10.24 -27.77 6.57
N GLN A 530 11.54 -28.04 6.43
CA GLN A 530 12.54 -27.04 6.04
C GLN A 530 13.05 -27.25 4.60
N GLU A 531 12.64 -28.29 3.88
CA GLU A 531 13.06 -28.50 2.48
C GLU A 531 12.64 -27.32 1.58
N PHE A 532 11.53 -26.63 1.90
CA PHE A 532 11.11 -25.42 1.20
C PHE A 532 12.05 -24.22 1.41
N ASN A 533 12.96 -24.27 2.38
CA ASN A 533 14.01 -23.26 2.57
C ASN A 533 15.32 -23.61 1.84
N PHE A 534 15.40 -24.79 1.20
CA PHE A 534 16.57 -25.27 0.48
C PHE A 534 16.29 -25.39 -1.03
N LEU A 535 15.32 -26.23 -1.41
CA LEU A 535 15.11 -26.60 -2.81
C LEU A 535 14.71 -25.40 -3.68
N PRO A 536 13.79 -24.49 -3.26
CA PRO A 536 13.45 -23.33 -4.08
C PRO A 536 14.64 -22.38 -4.32
N GLU A 537 15.53 -22.23 -3.34
CA GLU A 537 16.73 -21.38 -3.49
C GLU A 537 17.70 -22.00 -4.50
N LEU A 538 17.92 -23.31 -4.41
CA LEU A 538 18.73 -24.08 -5.36
C LEU A 538 18.17 -23.97 -6.79
N THR A 539 16.89 -24.34 -6.99
CA THR A 539 16.29 -24.47 -8.33
C THR A 539 16.00 -23.13 -8.98
N HIS A 540 15.78 -22.07 -8.19
CA HIS A 540 15.64 -20.71 -8.71
C HIS A 540 16.93 -20.24 -9.38
N LEU A 541 18.09 -20.59 -8.82
CA LEU A 541 19.39 -20.20 -9.37
C LEU A 541 19.86 -21.15 -10.47
N TYR A 542 19.77 -22.46 -10.25
CA TYR A 542 20.25 -23.46 -11.21
C TYR A 542 19.34 -24.69 -11.26
N PHE A 543 18.90 -25.04 -12.47
CA PHE A 543 18.08 -26.21 -12.74
C PHE A 543 18.64 -27.00 -13.93
N SER A 544 18.58 -28.33 -13.82
CA SER A 544 19.14 -29.28 -14.78
C SER A 544 18.38 -30.61 -14.71
N ASP A 545 18.67 -31.53 -15.63
CA ASP A 545 18.11 -32.88 -15.61
C ASP A 545 18.52 -33.69 -14.35
N ALA A 546 19.70 -33.42 -13.77
CA ALA A 546 20.14 -34.11 -12.56
C ALA A 546 19.42 -33.58 -11.31
N ILE A 547 19.20 -32.26 -11.23
CA ILE A 547 18.40 -31.66 -10.14
C ILE A 547 16.93 -32.09 -10.27
N ASP A 548 16.42 -32.17 -11.50
CA ASP A 548 15.09 -32.72 -11.77
C ASP A 548 14.95 -34.17 -11.30
N ALA A 549 15.97 -35.01 -11.52
CA ALA A 549 15.99 -36.37 -10.99
C ALA A 549 15.94 -36.41 -9.44
N VAL A 550 16.59 -35.47 -8.76
CA VAL A 550 16.47 -35.31 -7.29
C VAL A 550 15.05 -34.93 -6.89
N LEU A 551 14.40 -34.00 -7.59
CA LEU A 551 13.01 -33.63 -7.32
C LEU A 551 12.06 -34.80 -7.56
N LYS A 552 12.26 -35.59 -8.61
CA LYS A 552 11.47 -36.80 -8.89
C LYS A 552 11.63 -37.84 -7.78
N LYS A 553 12.85 -38.03 -7.27
CA LYS A 553 13.08 -38.89 -6.09
C LYS A 553 12.33 -38.39 -4.86
N ARG A 554 12.29 -37.07 -4.63
CA ARG A 554 11.53 -36.44 -3.53
C ARG A 554 10.02 -36.55 -3.74
N LEU A 555 9.53 -36.46 -4.97
CA LEU A 555 8.12 -36.63 -5.31
C LEU A 555 7.57 -38.02 -4.90
N GLU A 556 8.43 -39.04 -4.88
CA GLU A 556 8.10 -40.40 -4.45
C GLU A 556 8.10 -40.59 -2.92
N SER A 557 8.32 -39.53 -2.13
CA SER A 557 8.27 -39.57 -0.66
C SER A 557 6.85 -39.85 -0.12
N ASP A 558 6.79 -40.42 1.08
CA ASP A 558 5.57 -40.58 1.87
C ASP A 558 5.23 -39.32 2.70
N ASP A 559 6.19 -38.41 2.92
CA ASP A 559 5.93 -37.15 3.63
C ASP A 559 5.22 -36.14 2.71
N PRO A 560 4.01 -35.69 3.04
CA PRO A 560 3.21 -34.84 2.16
C PRO A 560 3.82 -33.46 1.91
N ARG A 561 4.72 -32.97 2.78
CA ARG A 561 5.42 -31.68 2.61
C ARG A 561 6.54 -31.80 1.59
N VAL A 562 7.26 -32.94 1.59
CA VAL A 562 8.29 -33.26 0.60
C VAL A 562 7.66 -33.39 -0.79
N VAL A 563 6.57 -34.15 -0.91
CA VAL A 563 5.81 -34.30 -2.15
C VAL A 563 5.30 -32.95 -2.65
N SER A 564 4.73 -32.15 -1.75
CA SER A 564 4.22 -30.81 -2.06
C SER A 564 5.30 -29.89 -2.62
N THR A 565 6.48 -29.84 -1.98
CA THR A 565 7.61 -29.02 -2.44
C THR A 565 8.13 -29.49 -3.79
N ALA A 566 8.30 -30.79 -3.98
CA ALA A 566 8.78 -31.36 -5.24
C ALA A 566 7.81 -31.08 -6.40
N ALA A 567 6.51 -31.31 -6.20
CA ALA A 567 5.48 -31.07 -7.20
C ALA A 567 5.45 -29.59 -7.64
N TYR A 568 5.52 -28.67 -6.68
CA TYR A 568 5.59 -27.24 -6.96
C TYR A 568 6.81 -26.89 -7.84
N LEU A 569 8.01 -27.36 -7.47
CA LEU A 569 9.23 -27.03 -8.22
C LEU A 569 9.29 -27.68 -9.59
N ILE A 570 8.82 -28.92 -9.75
CA ILE A 570 8.67 -29.59 -11.05
C ILE A 570 7.72 -28.78 -11.94
N SER A 571 6.63 -28.22 -11.41
CA SER A 571 5.70 -27.39 -12.20
C SER A 571 6.33 -26.09 -12.71
N LEU A 572 7.29 -25.53 -11.97
CA LEU A 572 7.97 -24.28 -12.32
C LEU A 572 9.10 -24.49 -13.34
N HIS A 573 9.86 -25.57 -13.18
CA HIS A 573 11.15 -25.75 -13.87
C HIS A 573 11.22 -27.00 -14.75
N GLY A 574 10.42 -28.03 -14.47
CA GLY A 574 10.49 -29.33 -15.11
C GLY A 574 10.14 -29.29 -16.62
N PRO A 575 10.73 -30.17 -17.43
CA PRO A 575 10.35 -30.36 -18.84
C PRO A 575 8.89 -30.80 -19.00
N ALA A 576 8.33 -30.59 -20.20
CA ALA A 576 6.93 -30.93 -20.50
C ALA A 576 6.56 -32.40 -20.21
N ASN A 577 7.52 -33.32 -20.30
CA ASN A 577 7.29 -34.75 -20.05
C ASN A 577 7.01 -35.06 -18.57
N ASP A 578 7.30 -34.14 -17.65
CA ASP A 578 7.07 -34.34 -16.21
C ASP A 578 5.60 -34.23 -15.82
N GLU A 579 4.75 -33.70 -16.71
CA GLU A 579 3.29 -33.76 -16.55
C GLU A 579 2.85 -35.19 -16.17
N LYS A 580 3.35 -36.19 -16.90
CA LYS A 580 3.02 -37.61 -16.67
C LYS A 580 3.53 -38.13 -15.32
N VAL A 581 4.62 -37.59 -14.82
CA VAL A 581 5.20 -37.97 -13.53
C VAL A 581 4.31 -37.46 -12.39
N ILE A 582 3.86 -36.21 -12.50
CA ILE A 582 2.92 -35.61 -11.55
C ILE A 582 1.55 -36.31 -11.62
N GLU A 583 1.05 -36.63 -12.83
CA GLU A 583 -0.19 -37.38 -13.01
C GLU A 583 -0.12 -38.76 -12.34
N ALA A 584 0.94 -39.52 -12.61
CA ALA A 584 1.13 -40.83 -12.00
C ALA A 584 1.22 -40.77 -10.47
N ARG A 585 1.87 -39.72 -9.92
CA ARG A 585 1.93 -39.52 -8.47
C ARG A 585 0.57 -39.17 -7.87
N LEU A 586 -0.21 -38.32 -8.54
CA LEU A 586 -1.58 -37.96 -8.11
C LEU A 586 -2.52 -39.17 -8.17
N GLU A 587 -2.45 -39.97 -9.22
CA GLU A 587 -3.24 -41.20 -9.34
C GLU A 587 -2.94 -42.16 -8.19
N ARG A 588 -1.66 -42.41 -7.90
CA ARG A 588 -1.26 -43.24 -6.75
C ARG A 588 -1.75 -42.67 -5.42
N TRP A 589 -1.61 -41.35 -5.24
CA TRP A 589 -2.10 -40.68 -4.03
C TRP A 589 -3.62 -40.86 -3.87
N LEU A 590 -4.38 -40.72 -4.97
CA LEU A 590 -5.82 -40.93 -4.96
C LEU A 590 -6.20 -42.38 -4.67
N GLU A 591 -5.47 -43.38 -5.20
CA GLU A 591 -5.71 -44.79 -4.90
C GLU A 591 -5.53 -45.09 -3.40
N GLU A 592 -4.53 -44.48 -2.76
CA GLU A 592 -4.23 -44.66 -1.35
C GLU A 592 -5.26 -43.98 -0.42
N TRP A 593 -5.67 -42.74 -0.75
CA TRP A 593 -6.42 -41.88 0.17
C TRP A 593 -7.91 -41.73 -0.13
N ARG A 594 -8.41 -42.15 -1.31
CA ARG A 594 -9.82 -41.95 -1.73
C ARG A 594 -10.86 -42.47 -0.73
N ASN A 595 -10.57 -43.58 -0.05
CA ASN A 595 -11.48 -44.17 0.94
C ASN A 595 -11.15 -43.78 2.39
N ARG A 596 -10.14 -42.93 2.61
CA ARG A 596 -9.61 -42.52 3.93
C ARG A 596 -9.44 -41.00 4.03
N SER A 597 -10.30 -40.23 3.35
CA SER A 597 -10.14 -38.77 3.23
C SER A 597 -10.09 -38.03 4.58
N ALA A 598 -10.86 -38.47 5.58
CA ALA A 598 -10.84 -37.87 6.92
C ALA A 598 -9.48 -38.05 7.63
N GLU A 599 -8.81 -39.18 7.39
CA GLU A 599 -7.46 -39.42 7.89
C GLU A 599 -6.42 -38.63 7.10
N ALA A 600 -6.62 -38.49 5.78
CA ALA A 600 -5.79 -37.64 4.92
C ALA A 600 -5.79 -36.18 5.40
N ASP A 601 -6.97 -35.65 5.75
CA ASP A 601 -7.12 -34.31 6.32
C ASP A 601 -6.38 -34.18 7.66
N GLY A 602 -6.44 -35.21 8.52
CA GLY A 602 -5.75 -35.23 9.81
C GLY A 602 -4.22 -35.32 9.75
N ASN A 603 -3.66 -35.85 8.66
CA ASN A 603 -2.23 -36.11 8.48
C ASN A 603 -1.56 -35.20 7.43
N LEU A 604 -2.14 -34.02 7.17
CA LEU A 604 -1.62 -33.03 6.20
C LEU A 604 -1.53 -33.51 4.74
N GLN A 605 -2.13 -34.64 4.39
CA GLN A 605 -2.06 -35.17 3.01
C GLN A 605 -2.75 -34.27 1.99
N GLY A 606 -3.67 -33.41 2.45
CA GLY A 606 -4.25 -32.35 1.62
C GLY A 606 -3.23 -31.36 1.04
N THR A 607 -2.04 -31.18 1.62
CA THR A 607 -1.00 -30.32 1.03
C THR A 607 -0.39 -30.96 -0.21
N ALA A 608 -0.15 -32.27 -0.18
CA ALA A 608 0.35 -33.04 -1.31
C ALA A 608 -0.69 -33.05 -2.43
N GLU A 609 -1.95 -33.36 -2.12
CA GLU A 609 -3.05 -33.33 -3.11
C GLU A 609 -3.17 -31.96 -3.79
N ARG A 610 -3.24 -30.89 -2.98
CA ARG A 610 -3.35 -29.51 -3.48
C ARG A 610 -2.23 -29.18 -4.45
N GLU A 611 -0.98 -29.45 -4.09
CA GLU A 611 0.16 -29.11 -4.96
C GLU A 611 0.28 -29.99 -6.19
N LEU A 612 -0.04 -31.29 -6.11
CA LEU A 612 -0.08 -32.15 -7.30
C LEU A 612 -1.14 -31.66 -8.29
N VAL A 613 -2.32 -31.28 -7.81
CA VAL A 613 -3.39 -30.69 -8.63
C VAL A 613 -2.96 -29.32 -9.19
N GLN A 614 -2.41 -28.44 -8.35
CA GLN A 614 -1.91 -27.12 -8.77
C GLN A 614 -0.82 -27.25 -9.84
N ALA A 615 0.12 -28.18 -9.68
CA ALA A 615 1.20 -28.43 -10.63
C ALA A 615 0.65 -28.81 -12.01
N LEU A 616 -0.38 -29.64 -12.09
CA LEU A 616 -1.04 -29.99 -13.35
C LEU A 616 -1.81 -28.81 -13.98
N ILE A 617 -2.31 -27.89 -13.15
CA ILE A 617 -3.10 -26.75 -13.59
C ILE A 617 -2.23 -25.57 -14.06
N ARG A 618 -1.14 -25.27 -13.35
CA ARG A 618 -0.39 -24.00 -13.45
C ARG A 618 1.06 -24.14 -13.90
N ALA A 619 1.49 -25.33 -14.34
CA ALA A 619 2.85 -25.50 -14.79
C ALA A 619 3.23 -24.57 -15.95
N LYS A 620 4.52 -24.29 -16.04
CA LYS A 620 5.09 -23.44 -17.09
C LYS A 620 5.21 -24.18 -18.43
N SER A 621 5.54 -25.48 -18.38
CA SER A 621 5.93 -26.27 -19.55
C SER A 621 4.78 -27.08 -20.19
N TRP A 622 3.62 -27.16 -19.56
CA TRP A 622 2.41 -27.82 -20.09
C TRP A 622 1.16 -27.01 -19.77
N LYS A 623 0.05 -27.28 -20.47
CA LYS A 623 -1.23 -26.58 -20.28
C LYS A 623 -2.39 -27.56 -20.30
N ALA A 624 -3.10 -27.67 -19.18
CA ALA A 624 -4.32 -28.46 -19.10
C ALA A 624 -5.45 -27.86 -19.95
N SER A 625 -6.22 -28.72 -20.62
CA SER A 625 -7.43 -28.31 -21.34
C SER A 625 -8.52 -27.82 -20.35
N PRO A 626 -9.49 -26.98 -20.77
CA PRO A 626 -10.58 -26.54 -19.90
C PRO A 626 -11.37 -27.69 -19.25
N GLU A 627 -11.51 -28.80 -19.96
CA GLU A 627 -12.16 -30.01 -19.44
C GLU A 627 -11.29 -30.68 -18.37
N ARG A 628 -9.99 -30.83 -18.63
CA ARG A 628 -9.03 -31.39 -17.67
C ARG A 628 -8.93 -30.54 -16.40
N LEU A 629 -8.95 -29.21 -16.56
CA LEU A 629 -9.00 -28.27 -15.45
C LEU A 629 -10.23 -28.50 -14.57
N ARG A 630 -11.42 -28.67 -15.17
CA ARG A 630 -12.65 -28.98 -14.41
C ARG A 630 -12.55 -30.33 -13.72
N GLN A 631 -12.06 -31.35 -14.41
CA GLN A 631 -11.85 -32.68 -13.85
C GLN A 631 -10.93 -32.66 -12.63
N LEU A 632 -9.78 -31.98 -12.72
CA LEU A 632 -8.80 -31.90 -11.63
C LEU A 632 -9.37 -31.18 -10.40
N LYS A 633 -10.12 -30.09 -10.59
CA LYS A 633 -10.77 -29.36 -9.49
C LYS A 633 -11.86 -30.19 -8.80
N LEU A 634 -12.70 -30.86 -9.59
CA LEU A 634 -13.74 -31.75 -9.06
C LEU A 634 -13.18 -33.02 -8.42
N GLY A 635 -11.94 -33.39 -8.77
CA GLY A 635 -11.23 -34.54 -8.24
C GLY A 635 -10.71 -34.37 -6.81
N CYS A 636 -10.72 -33.16 -6.25
CA CYS A 636 -10.26 -32.90 -4.87
C CYS A 636 -11.09 -33.66 -3.82
N ILE A 637 -10.42 -34.50 -3.02
CA ILE A 637 -11.06 -35.27 -1.93
C ILE A 637 -10.82 -34.69 -0.53
N THR A 638 -9.72 -33.99 -0.29
CA THR A 638 -9.43 -33.33 1.00
C THR A 638 -10.12 -31.97 1.11
N GLN A 639 -10.35 -31.52 2.36
CA GLN A 639 -10.94 -30.21 2.61
C GLN A 639 -10.05 -29.08 2.06
N LEU A 640 -8.73 -29.17 2.29
CA LEU A 640 -7.78 -28.16 1.85
C LEU A 640 -7.75 -28.00 0.31
N CYS A 641 -7.80 -29.11 -0.43
CA CYS A 641 -7.84 -29.06 -1.90
C CYS A 641 -9.13 -28.38 -2.40
N ARG A 642 -10.29 -28.72 -1.82
CA ARG A 642 -11.59 -28.14 -2.21
C ARG A 642 -11.73 -26.66 -1.90
N GLU A 643 -11.20 -26.22 -0.76
CA GLU A 643 -11.19 -24.80 -0.40
C GLU A 643 -10.34 -23.97 -1.37
N TYR A 644 -9.20 -24.52 -1.79
CA TYR A 644 -8.32 -23.86 -2.76
C TYR A 644 -8.89 -23.89 -4.19
N PHE A 645 -9.57 -24.99 -4.55
CA PHE A 645 -10.19 -25.20 -5.85
C PHE A 645 -11.71 -25.41 -5.71
N PRO A 646 -12.48 -24.35 -5.42
CA PRO A 646 -13.93 -24.49 -5.27
C PRO A 646 -14.55 -24.97 -6.57
N ALA A 647 -15.42 -25.98 -6.47
CA ALA A 647 -16.30 -26.36 -7.56
C ALA A 647 -17.25 -25.20 -7.85
N GLN A 648 -17.16 -24.63 -9.05
CA GLN A 648 -18.14 -23.66 -9.54
C GLN A 648 -19.35 -24.37 -10.13
#